data_AF-A0A3M1CKN5-F1
#
_entry.id   AF-A0A3M1CKN5-F1
#
_cell.length_a   1.000
_cell.length_b   1.000
_cell.length_c   1.000
_cell.angle_alpha   90.00
_cell.angle_beta   90.00
_cell.angle_gamma   90.00
#
_symmetry.space_group_name_H-M   'P 1'
#
loop_
_entity.id
_entity.type
_entity.pdbx_description
1 polymer ?
#
loop_
_entity_poly.entity_id
_entity_poly.type
_entity_poly.pdbx_seq_one_letter_code
_entity_poly.pdbx_strand_id
1 'polypeptide(L)'
;LLDPKRRAAVDAVLARAELERLRAAVPEAEAELEARRALLDRPPAPDVGIEVLRQRLAELDAALDGSQPPPAPPADAPEEERLRAQLARIERERQEVERALLRRQLEIARRDAAGMASAVQEDQARRRASEARAAAEQAQDDRTAKARSRLARFEEDLAGWIQAERDRHAAALQQLSDLSERLDGLAVNADEALGLPALEVGRQGAIDAAFRSASRLVQEVRRALAETKQRVSDLDATYAARRQAVPDADLLGDDVALALADLAALHDQEREDLAAELDELVGLLRRAKDIRRRLRGEASAAVTAEYRAMFIPELARELSEAPLLVRADLRATWRSVRSLPTRLTDLNLITNFLVHSFEIVVLGVLWILLRRNAEDMGRRLLALLRQQQQEADGGLAARYLSRTGWWVPGDVRALAEPLGPVLFAVVDASIAAFFFRMTRESLTPLALLFAAWLARTIWRGVPAVVRLLFTVSEGDRPALRVVSTQTLRLLERSARLVVGVVLARWFLGIVALDLLGADRLADIVGVLYTLGIVAVTAWLLLRWSDEIRDAVRGFSSGGGLAARLAGLEGGPVQRMVGSAFGVAWLFWHGTAELVVRMAEGRPGLGWLASAFARARLRKVEGQPAERRPIPPEVRDALARSFVPIPRDAELAALDAALEAWSAERRRGMIAVVADRGMGRGAVIERAVERVGELDPEREVRRIALAGRTHDPDRALAWLARSLGLPDVGVSEEGVVAGILALPPSVFVVDDLQRLALRTVGGFRAMHGILRVMQAASERHLWICGIHGATWGFLAGITSSVNLGAFRGAIKLSGLSSTALRSWVTQRIDAAGYRLCFDALLPTDVAVPARDQAIARAEVAWWRLLVDASRGNPEIAWTYVLDSLCCASDARSVSAAMLRAPPPSVLEPLPDLDFFVLTAIVVHDELDTDAIAEVLNAPLSQVQEACRHLEGLDVLLGRRVEHGWRIDPRWWPAVVRVLRQKHFLYME
;
A
#
# COMPACT_ATOMS: atom_id res chain seq x y z
N LEU A 1 22.78 10.31 -61.55
CA LEU A 1 22.03 11.25 -62.42
C LEU A 1 22.72 12.62 -62.33
N LEU A 2 23.86 12.79 -63.00
CA LEU A 2 24.55 14.07 -63.05
C LEU A 2 24.06 14.86 -64.27
N ASP A 3 23.61 16.08 -64.02
CA ASP A 3 23.08 17.05 -64.96
C ASP A 3 23.98 17.23 -66.21
N PRO A 4 23.45 17.09 -67.44
CA PRO A 4 24.23 17.24 -68.68
C PRO A 4 24.93 18.60 -68.82
N LYS A 5 24.48 19.64 -68.10
CA LYS A 5 25.15 20.95 -68.09
C LYS A 5 26.50 20.93 -67.35
N ARG A 6 26.69 20.06 -66.36
CA ARG A 6 27.98 19.92 -65.66
C ARG A 6 29.03 19.18 -66.48
N ARG A 7 28.62 18.27 -67.38
CA ARG A 7 29.54 17.53 -68.26
C ARG A 7 30.16 18.45 -69.31
N ALA A 8 29.35 19.32 -69.93
CA ALA A 8 29.84 20.32 -70.88
C ALA A 8 30.81 21.35 -70.26
N ALA A 9 30.63 21.70 -68.98
CA ALA A 9 31.53 22.60 -68.27
C ALA A 9 32.89 21.95 -67.95
N VAL A 10 32.91 20.65 -67.63
CA VAL A 10 34.15 19.90 -67.39
C VAL A 10 34.92 19.67 -68.69
N ASP A 11 34.23 19.34 -69.78
CA ASP A 11 34.86 19.16 -71.09
C ASP A 11 35.43 20.49 -71.64
N ALA A 12 34.78 21.62 -71.38
CA ALA A 12 35.29 22.94 -71.75
C ALA A 12 36.53 23.36 -70.93
N VAL A 13 36.62 22.96 -69.66
CA VAL A 13 37.80 23.21 -68.81
C VAL A 13 38.97 22.32 -69.23
N LEU A 14 38.72 21.06 -69.57
CA LEU A 14 39.73 20.15 -70.08
C LEU A 14 40.29 20.59 -71.45
N ALA A 15 39.42 21.01 -72.37
CA ALA A 15 39.85 21.54 -73.67
C ALA A 15 40.66 22.85 -73.51
N ARG A 16 40.33 23.70 -72.54
CA ARG A 16 41.08 24.93 -72.25
C ARG A 16 42.44 24.64 -71.61
N ALA A 17 42.53 23.64 -70.74
CA ALA A 17 43.79 23.19 -70.15
C ALA A 17 44.72 22.53 -71.20
N GLU A 18 44.15 21.83 -72.18
CA GLU A 18 44.91 21.22 -73.27
C GLU A 18 45.42 22.27 -74.28
N LEU A 19 44.63 23.31 -74.55
CA LEU A 19 45.03 24.44 -75.38
C LEU A 19 46.11 25.32 -74.70
N GLU A 20 46.08 25.47 -73.37
CA GLU A 20 47.14 26.16 -72.62
C GLU A 20 48.43 25.32 -72.54
N ARG A 21 48.32 23.99 -72.43
CA ARG A 21 49.48 23.09 -72.57
C ARG A 21 50.13 23.19 -73.95
N LEU A 22 49.34 23.26 -75.01
CA LEU A 22 49.87 23.40 -76.38
C LEU A 22 50.46 24.80 -76.64
N ARG A 23 49.91 25.87 -76.03
CA ARG A 23 50.50 27.22 -76.10
C ARG A 23 51.81 27.36 -75.33
N ALA A 24 51.99 26.60 -74.24
CA ALA A 24 53.24 26.60 -73.48
C ALA A 24 54.41 25.88 -74.19
N ALA A 25 54.13 24.98 -75.14
CA ALA A 25 55.14 24.23 -75.88
C ALA A 25 55.72 24.96 -77.11
N VAL A 26 55.08 26.05 -77.58
CA VAL A 26 55.52 26.85 -78.73
C VAL A 26 56.85 27.61 -78.49
N PRO A 27 57.08 28.29 -77.35
CA PRO A 27 58.34 29.01 -77.13
C PRO A 27 59.55 28.06 -76.96
N GLU A 28 59.34 26.83 -76.51
CA GLU A 28 60.42 25.83 -76.36
C GLU A 28 60.90 25.30 -77.72
N ALA A 29 59.96 25.13 -78.68
CA ALA A 29 60.27 24.76 -80.06
C ALA A 29 60.92 25.91 -80.86
N GLU A 30 60.56 27.18 -80.59
CA GLU A 30 61.19 28.35 -81.21
C GLU A 30 62.63 28.57 -80.71
N ALA A 31 62.90 28.36 -79.41
CA ALA A 31 64.24 28.43 -78.84
C ALA A 31 65.19 27.33 -79.37
N GLU A 32 64.68 26.12 -79.62
CA GLU A 32 65.47 25.03 -80.21
C GLU A 32 65.82 25.31 -81.70
N LEU A 33 64.95 26.04 -82.42
CA LEU A 33 65.16 26.42 -83.81
C LEU A 33 66.13 27.61 -83.96
N GLU A 34 66.15 28.54 -83.00
CA GLU A 34 67.16 29.61 -82.91
C GLU A 34 68.54 29.08 -82.49
N ALA A 35 68.60 28.13 -81.55
CA ALA A 35 69.85 27.46 -81.17
C ALA A 35 70.48 26.68 -82.33
N ARG A 36 69.67 26.09 -83.22
CA ARG A 36 70.13 25.44 -84.46
C ARG A 36 70.63 26.44 -85.53
N ARG A 37 70.05 27.64 -85.61
CA ARG A 37 70.52 28.69 -86.53
C ARG A 37 71.85 29.30 -86.10
N ALA A 38 72.10 29.42 -84.79
CA ALA A 38 73.37 29.93 -84.25
C ALA A 38 74.56 28.96 -84.44
N LEU A 39 74.31 27.68 -84.74
CA LEU A 39 75.36 26.65 -84.91
C LEU A 39 76.01 26.63 -86.30
N LEU A 40 75.42 27.31 -87.29
CA LEU A 40 75.87 27.31 -88.70
C LEU A 40 76.92 28.38 -89.05
N ASP A 41 77.23 29.31 -88.14
CA ASP A 41 78.05 30.50 -88.41
C ASP A 41 79.48 30.49 -87.80
N ARG A 42 80.01 29.34 -87.38
CA ARG A 42 81.39 29.26 -86.81
C ARG A 42 82.43 28.72 -87.80
N PRO A 43 83.54 29.45 -88.04
CA PRO A 43 84.63 28.95 -88.87
C PRO A 43 85.35 27.76 -88.19
N PRO A 44 85.71 26.70 -88.92
CA PRO A 44 86.39 25.53 -88.35
C PRO A 44 87.83 25.84 -87.94
N ALA A 45 88.27 25.23 -86.83
CA ALA A 45 89.63 25.30 -86.34
C ALA A 45 90.62 24.56 -87.27
N PRO A 46 91.88 25.00 -87.39
CA PRO A 46 92.86 24.38 -88.29
C PRO A 46 93.32 23.01 -87.77
N ASP A 47 93.07 21.94 -88.54
CA ASP A 47 93.64 20.62 -88.33
C ASP A 47 94.94 20.45 -89.13
N VAL A 48 96.03 20.17 -88.42
CA VAL A 48 97.38 19.92 -88.93
C VAL A 48 97.40 18.80 -89.99
N GLY A 49 96.46 17.83 -89.92
CA GLY A 49 96.35 16.75 -90.92
C GLY A 49 95.78 17.18 -92.27
N ILE A 50 94.92 18.21 -92.31
CA ILE A 50 94.36 18.76 -93.55
C ILE A 50 95.42 19.60 -94.28
N GLU A 51 96.26 20.31 -93.52
CA GLU A 51 97.30 21.18 -94.08
C GLU A 51 98.42 20.37 -94.77
N VAL A 52 98.79 19.20 -94.24
CA VAL A 52 99.76 18.28 -94.87
C VAL A 52 99.22 17.70 -96.18
N LEU A 53 97.93 17.35 -96.24
CA LEU A 53 97.30 16.84 -97.46
C LEU A 53 97.10 17.94 -98.52
N ARG A 54 96.80 19.19 -98.11
CA ARG A 54 96.79 20.36 -99.00
C ARG A 54 98.17 20.66 -99.59
N GLN A 55 99.21 20.57 -98.77
CA GLN A 55 100.59 20.76 -99.22
C GLN A 55 101.02 19.67 -100.22
N ARG A 56 100.62 18.41 -99.99
CA ARG A 56 100.88 17.31 -100.93
C ARG A 56 100.09 17.41 -102.24
N LEU A 57 98.87 17.94 -102.19
CA LEU A 57 98.08 18.25 -103.38
C LEU A 57 98.76 19.37 -104.21
N ALA A 58 99.26 20.41 -103.54
CA ALA A 58 100.00 21.49 -104.19
C ALA A 58 101.33 21.03 -104.81
N GLU A 59 102.04 20.06 -104.20
CA GLU A 59 103.23 19.43 -104.78
C GLU A 59 102.92 18.61 -106.04
N LEU A 60 101.79 17.90 -106.07
CA LEU A 60 101.35 17.11 -107.23
C LEU A 60 100.85 18.00 -108.37
N ASP A 61 100.16 19.11 -108.05
CA ASP A 61 99.75 20.10 -109.04
C ASP A 61 100.98 20.80 -109.66
N ALA A 62 102.02 21.12 -108.86
CA ALA A 62 103.28 21.64 -109.36
C ALA A 62 104.09 20.65 -110.23
N ALA A 63 103.91 19.34 -110.02
CA ALA A 63 104.51 18.29 -110.85
C ALA A 63 103.78 18.08 -112.19
N LEU A 64 102.48 18.39 -112.27
CA LEU A 64 101.70 18.40 -113.51
C LEU A 64 102.02 19.63 -114.38
N ASP A 65 102.37 20.77 -113.77
CA ASP A 65 102.69 22.04 -114.44
C ASP A 65 104.16 22.14 -114.93
N GLY A 66 104.88 21.02 -115.06
CA GLY A 66 106.16 20.94 -115.80
C GLY A 66 107.34 21.71 -115.19
N SER A 67 107.27 22.09 -113.91
CA SER A 67 108.21 23.05 -113.31
C SER A 67 109.37 22.43 -112.50
N GLN A 68 109.46 21.10 -112.38
CA GLN A 68 110.60 20.42 -111.75
C GLN A 68 110.94 19.06 -112.41
N PRO A 69 112.23 18.76 -112.69
CA PRO A 69 112.65 17.50 -113.29
C PRO A 69 112.70 16.35 -112.25
N PRO A 70 112.08 15.18 -112.53
CA PRO A 70 112.12 14.02 -111.64
C PRO A 70 113.42 13.21 -111.76
N PRO A 71 113.82 12.48 -110.68
CA PRO A 71 115.02 11.63 -110.66
C PRO A 71 114.90 10.38 -111.55
N ALA A 72 116.00 10.07 -112.24
CA ALA A 72 116.10 9.08 -113.31
C ALA A 72 115.94 7.60 -112.87
N PRO A 73 115.12 6.79 -113.59
CA PRO A 73 115.14 5.33 -113.52
C PRO A 73 115.90 4.66 -114.70
N PRO A 74 116.39 3.41 -114.54
CA PRO A 74 117.22 2.70 -115.53
C PRO A 74 116.45 2.11 -116.74
N ALA A 75 117.17 2.02 -117.88
CA ALA A 75 116.73 1.64 -119.24
C ALA A 75 116.32 0.14 -119.36
N ASP A 76 115.29 -0.27 -120.11
CA ASP A 76 115.19 -0.34 -121.58
C ASP A 76 113.72 -0.51 -122.05
N ALA A 77 113.19 0.39 -122.89
CA ALA A 77 111.90 0.35 -123.64
C ALA A 77 111.55 1.77 -124.20
N PRO A 78 110.88 1.91 -125.36
CA PRO A 78 110.76 3.17 -126.11
C PRO A 78 110.07 4.33 -125.37
N GLU A 79 110.63 5.54 -125.55
CA GLU A 79 110.48 6.76 -124.72
C GLU A 79 109.06 7.36 -124.66
N GLU A 80 108.22 7.09 -125.66
CA GLU A 80 106.89 7.69 -125.81
C GLU A 80 105.82 7.02 -124.91
N GLU A 81 106.01 5.74 -124.57
CA GLU A 81 105.13 4.99 -123.67
C GLU A 81 105.42 5.32 -122.19
N ARG A 82 106.67 5.70 -121.89
CA ARG A 82 107.14 6.08 -120.53
C ARG A 82 106.50 7.39 -120.05
N LEU A 83 106.38 8.38 -120.93
CA LEU A 83 105.79 9.68 -120.57
C LEU A 83 104.28 9.56 -120.30
N ARG A 84 103.56 8.75 -121.08
CA ARG A 84 102.12 8.48 -120.85
C ARG A 84 101.89 7.70 -119.55
N ALA A 85 102.75 6.72 -119.25
CA ALA A 85 102.66 5.96 -118.00
C ALA A 85 102.97 6.83 -116.76
N GLN A 86 103.90 7.79 -116.88
CA GLN A 86 104.23 8.72 -115.79
C GLN A 86 103.10 9.73 -115.53
N LEU A 87 102.53 10.35 -116.56
CA LEU A 87 101.39 11.25 -116.40
C LEU A 87 100.18 10.54 -115.77
N ALA A 88 99.86 9.33 -116.25
CA ALA A 88 98.78 8.52 -115.69
C ALA A 88 99.02 8.07 -114.22
N ARG A 89 100.28 8.04 -113.76
CA ARG A 89 100.62 7.74 -112.37
C ARG A 89 100.41 8.97 -111.47
N ILE A 90 100.87 10.15 -111.90
CA ILE A 90 100.70 11.40 -111.16
C ILE A 90 99.21 11.74 -111.00
N GLU A 91 98.41 11.52 -112.06
CA GLU A 91 96.96 11.72 -112.01
C GLU A 91 96.23 10.78 -111.04
N ARG A 92 96.69 9.53 -110.90
CA ARG A 92 96.13 8.60 -109.91
C ARG A 92 96.49 9.01 -108.48
N GLU A 93 97.74 9.42 -108.24
CA GLU A 93 98.18 9.89 -106.91
C GLU A 93 97.39 11.15 -106.49
N ARG A 94 97.10 12.06 -107.43
CA ARG A 94 96.24 13.24 -107.20
C ARG A 94 94.83 12.84 -106.75
N GLN A 95 94.18 11.91 -107.46
CA GLN A 95 92.83 11.45 -107.12
C GLN A 95 92.79 10.72 -105.76
N GLU A 96 93.85 10.01 -105.39
CA GLU A 96 93.94 9.35 -104.08
C GLU A 96 94.09 10.34 -102.92
N VAL A 97 94.90 11.38 -103.09
CA VAL A 97 95.08 12.45 -102.09
C VAL A 97 93.78 13.24 -101.91
N GLU A 98 93.06 13.55 -102.99
CA GLU A 98 91.78 14.25 -102.94
C GLU A 98 90.70 13.43 -102.20
N ARG A 99 90.64 12.12 -102.45
CA ARG A 99 89.75 11.21 -101.71
C ARG A 99 90.14 11.08 -100.23
N ALA A 100 91.43 11.12 -99.91
CA ALA A 100 91.92 11.09 -98.53
C ALA A 100 91.55 12.36 -97.77
N LEU A 101 91.65 13.54 -98.41
CA LEU A 101 91.25 14.83 -97.85
C LEU A 101 89.76 14.84 -97.48
N LEU A 102 88.90 14.39 -98.40
CA LEU A 102 87.45 14.30 -98.20
C LEU A 102 87.07 13.35 -97.06
N ARG A 103 87.71 12.17 -97.00
CA ARG A 103 87.48 11.22 -95.89
C ARG A 103 87.88 11.81 -94.55
N ARG A 104 89.01 12.52 -94.48
CA ARG A 104 89.50 13.09 -93.22
C ARG A 104 88.62 14.23 -92.71
N GLN A 105 88.13 15.08 -93.60
CA GLN A 105 87.15 16.12 -93.27
C GLN A 105 85.85 15.55 -92.70
N LEU A 106 85.39 14.41 -93.23
CA LEU A 106 84.20 13.70 -92.74
C LEU A 106 84.40 13.02 -91.38
N GLU A 107 85.60 12.50 -91.10
CA GLU A 107 85.94 11.91 -89.79
C GLU A 107 86.00 12.97 -88.68
N ILE A 108 86.56 14.15 -88.96
CA ILE A 108 86.65 15.27 -88.01
C ILE A 108 85.25 15.78 -87.67
N ALA A 109 84.41 16.00 -88.69
CA ALA A 109 83.01 16.41 -88.50
C ALA A 109 82.20 15.41 -87.63
N ARG A 110 82.49 14.11 -87.72
CA ARG A 110 81.85 13.08 -86.89
C ARG A 110 82.40 13.01 -85.46
N ARG A 111 83.71 13.26 -85.26
CA ARG A 111 84.32 13.28 -83.92
C ARG A 111 83.92 14.51 -83.12
N ASP A 112 83.84 15.67 -83.76
CA ASP A 112 83.45 16.92 -83.09
C ASP A 112 81.96 16.93 -82.73
N ALA A 113 81.11 16.33 -83.57
CA ALA A 113 79.69 16.12 -83.27
C ALA A 113 79.46 15.15 -82.08
N ALA A 114 80.30 14.11 -81.93
CA ALA A 114 80.17 13.12 -80.84
C ALA A 114 80.78 13.62 -79.51
N GLY A 115 81.89 14.36 -79.55
CA GLY A 115 82.55 14.90 -78.35
C GLY A 115 81.82 16.10 -77.73
N MET A 116 81.27 17.00 -78.55
CA MET A 116 80.54 18.18 -78.04
C MET A 116 79.11 17.84 -77.60
N ALA A 117 78.46 16.81 -78.17
CA ALA A 117 77.17 16.34 -77.68
C ALA A 117 77.26 15.78 -76.25
N SER A 118 78.35 15.08 -75.89
CA SER A 118 78.58 14.54 -74.54
C SER A 118 78.88 15.64 -73.51
N ALA A 119 79.72 16.63 -73.84
CA ALA A 119 80.12 17.68 -72.90
C ALA A 119 79.04 18.76 -72.70
N VAL A 120 78.27 19.10 -73.74
CA VAL A 120 77.12 20.02 -73.63
C VAL A 120 75.95 19.34 -72.94
N GLN A 121 75.71 18.04 -73.16
CA GLN A 121 74.70 17.30 -72.39
C GLN A 121 75.07 17.18 -70.92
N GLU A 122 76.34 17.02 -70.55
CA GLU A 122 76.74 16.87 -69.15
C GLU A 122 76.68 18.20 -68.38
N ASP A 123 77.06 19.33 -69.00
CA ASP A 123 76.97 20.66 -68.37
C ASP A 123 75.53 21.21 -68.38
N GLN A 124 74.73 20.92 -69.42
CA GLN A 124 73.28 21.17 -69.40
C GLN A 124 72.56 20.25 -68.42
N ALA A 125 73.00 18.99 -68.24
CA ALA A 125 72.43 18.10 -67.23
C ALA A 125 72.77 18.57 -65.81
N ARG A 126 73.96 19.13 -65.56
CA ARG A 126 74.32 19.72 -64.26
C ARG A 126 73.54 21.00 -63.96
N ARG A 127 73.40 21.91 -64.94
CA ARG A 127 72.57 23.11 -64.78
C ARG A 127 71.08 22.79 -64.65
N ARG A 128 70.54 21.87 -65.47
CA ARG A 128 69.17 21.36 -65.32
C ARG A 128 68.99 20.61 -64.01
N ALA A 129 69.99 19.89 -63.51
CA ALA A 129 69.91 19.23 -62.20
C ALA A 129 69.98 20.23 -61.04
N SER A 130 70.77 21.30 -61.13
CA SER A 130 70.80 22.36 -60.10
C SER A 130 69.55 23.23 -60.15
N GLU A 131 69.07 23.59 -61.34
CA GLU A 131 67.81 24.32 -61.53
C GLU A 131 66.60 23.46 -61.17
N ALA A 132 66.61 22.16 -61.49
CA ALA A 132 65.56 21.24 -61.05
C ALA A 132 65.63 20.97 -59.55
N ARG A 133 66.81 20.98 -58.91
CA ARG A 133 66.93 20.91 -57.46
C ARG A 133 66.46 22.19 -56.79
N ALA A 134 66.87 23.36 -57.27
CA ALA A 134 66.40 24.64 -56.76
C ALA A 134 64.89 24.82 -57.00
N ALA A 135 64.36 24.39 -58.15
CA ALA A 135 62.93 24.40 -58.43
C ALA A 135 62.17 23.33 -57.63
N ALA A 136 62.77 22.17 -57.33
CA ALA A 136 62.17 21.16 -56.46
C ALA A 136 62.17 21.60 -54.99
N GLU A 137 63.23 22.26 -54.53
CA GLU A 137 63.35 22.84 -53.20
C GLU A 137 62.37 24.02 -53.05
N GLN A 138 62.31 24.93 -54.02
CA GLN A 138 61.31 25.99 -54.06
C GLN A 138 59.88 25.44 -54.18
N ALA A 139 59.64 24.38 -54.95
CA ALA A 139 58.34 23.72 -55.01
C ALA A 139 57.99 22.99 -53.70
N GLN A 140 58.97 22.49 -52.97
CA GLN A 140 58.81 21.87 -51.65
C GLN A 140 58.55 22.94 -50.58
N ASP A 141 59.25 24.07 -50.63
CA ASP A 141 59.01 25.23 -49.78
C ASP A 141 57.64 25.85 -50.06
N ASP A 142 57.23 25.97 -51.33
CA ASP A 142 55.88 26.43 -51.69
C ASP A 142 54.80 25.44 -51.23
N ARG A 143 55.07 24.12 -51.30
CA ARG A 143 54.15 23.09 -50.80
C ARG A 143 54.04 23.12 -49.28
N THR A 144 55.15 23.27 -48.56
CA THR A 144 55.16 23.36 -47.09
C THR A 144 54.54 24.68 -46.63
N ALA A 145 54.82 25.81 -47.30
CA ALA A 145 54.18 27.10 -47.02
C ALA A 145 52.66 27.05 -47.27
N LYS A 146 52.23 26.44 -48.38
CA LYS A 146 50.79 26.20 -48.64
C LYS A 146 50.18 25.26 -47.60
N ALA A 147 50.88 24.19 -47.21
CA ALA A 147 50.41 23.27 -46.18
C ALA A 147 50.28 23.97 -44.82
N ARG A 148 51.28 24.76 -44.41
CA ARG A 148 51.22 25.60 -43.19
C ARG A 148 50.08 26.62 -43.24
N SER A 149 49.86 27.27 -44.39
CA SER A 149 48.74 28.21 -44.52
C SER A 149 47.37 27.53 -44.43
N ARG A 150 47.26 26.28 -44.90
CA ARG A 150 46.04 25.47 -44.73
C ARG A 150 45.88 25.00 -43.30
N LEU A 151 46.98 24.61 -42.64
CA LEU A 151 46.96 24.23 -41.23
C LEU A 151 46.54 25.41 -40.35
N ALA A 152 47.12 26.60 -40.56
CA ALA A 152 46.75 27.81 -39.81
C ALA A 152 45.26 28.19 -39.99
N ARG A 153 44.72 28.06 -41.22
CA ARG A 153 43.28 28.24 -41.45
C ARG A 153 42.43 27.18 -40.75
N PHE A 154 42.88 25.93 -40.78
CA PHE A 154 42.22 24.84 -40.07
C PHE A 154 42.22 25.08 -38.55
N GLU A 155 43.32 25.56 -37.98
CA GLU A 155 43.43 25.94 -36.57
C GLU A 155 42.51 27.11 -36.22
N GLU A 156 42.40 28.12 -37.09
CA GLU A 156 41.46 29.24 -36.93
C GLU A 156 39.99 28.75 -36.98
N ASP A 157 39.65 27.90 -37.95
CA ASP A 157 38.33 27.27 -38.07
C ASP A 157 38.01 26.35 -36.87
N LEU A 158 39.04 25.69 -36.32
CA LEU A 158 38.93 24.86 -35.12
C LEU A 158 38.68 25.73 -33.88
N ALA A 159 39.43 26.83 -33.71
CA ALA A 159 39.23 27.78 -32.62
C ALA A 159 37.84 28.42 -32.65
N GLY A 160 37.37 28.85 -33.83
CA GLY A 160 36.02 29.39 -34.01
C GLY A 160 34.93 28.37 -33.67
N TRP A 161 35.16 27.10 -34.00
CA TRP A 161 34.25 26.02 -33.63
C TRP A 161 34.26 25.72 -32.13
N ILE A 162 35.43 25.67 -31.49
CA ILE A 162 35.55 25.48 -30.03
C ILE A 162 34.77 26.58 -29.31
N GLN A 163 34.87 27.83 -29.75
CA GLN A 163 34.12 28.93 -29.14
C GLN A 163 32.61 28.77 -29.35
N ALA A 164 32.18 28.45 -30.58
CA ALA A 164 30.77 28.21 -30.86
C ALA A 164 30.20 27.05 -30.04
N GLU A 165 30.97 25.98 -29.82
CA GLU A 165 30.52 24.84 -29.01
C GLU A 165 30.52 25.15 -27.52
N ARG A 166 31.47 25.94 -27.02
CA ARG A 166 31.44 26.48 -25.64
C ARG A 166 30.20 27.34 -25.40
N ASP A 167 29.86 28.21 -26.34
CA ASP A 167 28.67 29.06 -26.24
C ASP A 167 27.39 28.21 -26.27
N ARG A 168 27.33 27.16 -27.09
CA ARG A 168 26.21 26.19 -27.11
C ARG A 168 26.13 25.40 -25.81
N HIS A 169 27.24 24.92 -25.29
CA HIS A 169 27.28 24.18 -24.03
C HIS A 169 26.84 25.07 -22.87
N ALA A 170 27.30 26.33 -22.82
CA ALA A 170 26.84 27.31 -21.83
C ALA A 170 25.33 27.58 -21.94
N ALA A 171 24.79 27.71 -23.16
CA ALA A 171 23.36 27.87 -23.39
C ALA A 171 22.57 26.61 -22.97
N ALA A 172 23.10 25.41 -23.22
CA ALA A 172 22.49 24.16 -22.79
C ALA A 172 22.47 24.02 -21.26
N LEU A 173 23.57 24.36 -20.57
CA LEU A 173 23.63 24.39 -19.11
C LEU A 173 22.63 25.39 -18.52
N GLN A 174 22.49 26.57 -19.13
CA GLN A 174 21.47 27.54 -18.71
C GLN A 174 20.05 26.97 -18.89
N GLN A 175 19.77 26.35 -20.04
CA GLN A 175 18.48 25.72 -20.30
C GLN A 175 18.17 24.58 -19.31
N LEU A 176 19.17 23.77 -18.93
CA LEU A 176 19.05 22.73 -17.91
C LEU A 176 18.73 23.32 -16.54
N SER A 177 19.45 24.37 -16.15
CA SER A 177 19.19 25.10 -14.90
C SER A 177 17.76 25.65 -14.86
N ASP A 178 17.32 26.33 -15.92
CA ASP A 178 15.97 26.89 -16.03
C ASP A 178 14.89 25.78 -15.96
N LEU A 179 15.12 24.64 -16.62
CA LEU A 179 14.20 23.49 -16.56
C LEU A 179 14.17 22.87 -15.15
N SER A 180 15.30 22.78 -14.46
CA SER A 180 15.36 22.29 -13.09
C SER A 180 14.65 23.23 -12.12
N GLU A 181 14.88 24.54 -12.21
CA GLU A 181 14.22 25.53 -11.34
C GLU A 181 12.69 25.50 -11.51
N ARG A 182 12.22 25.46 -12.77
CA ARG A 182 10.78 25.34 -13.07
C ARG A 182 10.18 24.03 -12.57
N LEU A 183 10.94 22.95 -12.60
CA LEU A 183 10.53 21.66 -12.08
C LEU A 183 10.41 21.67 -10.55
N ASP A 184 11.36 22.29 -9.86
CA ASP A 184 11.33 22.41 -8.40
C ASP A 184 10.18 23.31 -7.96
N GLY A 185 9.94 24.45 -8.64
CA GLY A 185 8.76 25.28 -8.42
C GLY A 185 7.44 24.54 -8.68
N LEU A 186 7.39 23.69 -9.71
CA LEU A 186 6.25 22.83 -9.98
C LEU A 186 6.05 21.78 -8.88
N ALA A 187 7.12 21.20 -8.33
CA ALA A 187 7.05 20.23 -7.24
C ALA A 187 6.42 20.86 -5.99
N VAL A 188 6.85 22.06 -5.61
CA VAL A 188 6.27 22.83 -4.50
C VAL A 188 4.78 23.09 -4.73
N ASN A 189 4.41 23.59 -5.92
CA ASN A 189 3.00 23.85 -6.26
C ASN A 189 2.14 22.57 -6.25
N ALA A 190 2.72 21.43 -6.65
CA ALA A 190 2.04 20.15 -6.64
C ALA A 190 1.80 19.64 -5.21
N ASP A 191 2.80 19.75 -4.35
CA ASP A 191 2.69 19.35 -2.94
C ASP A 191 1.72 20.27 -2.17
N GLU A 192 1.72 21.58 -2.46
CA GLU A 192 0.73 22.53 -1.94
C GLU A 192 -0.69 22.14 -2.37
N ALA A 193 -0.92 21.90 -3.67
CA ALA A 193 -2.23 21.51 -4.19
C ALA A 193 -2.74 20.17 -3.62
N LEU A 194 -1.84 19.20 -3.41
CA LEU A 194 -2.19 17.90 -2.81
C LEU A 194 -2.43 17.98 -1.30
N GLY A 195 -1.78 18.92 -0.61
CA GLY A 195 -1.91 19.17 0.82
C GLY A 195 -3.21 19.86 1.24
N LEU A 196 -3.92 20.51 0.30
CA LEU A 196 -5.22 21.14 0.59
C LEU A 196 -6.26 20.09 1.05
N PRO A 197 -7.09 20.39 2.08
CA PRO A 197 -8.18 19.53 2.52
C PRO A 197 -9.13 19.12 1.40
N ALA A 198 -9.61 17.87 1.42
CA ALA A 198 -10.44 17.30 0.36
C ALA A 198 -11.74 18.08 0.04
N LEU A 199 -12.23 18.88 0.98
CA LEU A 199 -13.47 19.67 0.84
C LEU A 199 -13.23 21.14 0.47
N GLU A 200 -11.98 21.58 0.31
CA GLU A 200 -11.68 22.98 0.03
C GLU A 200 -12.08 23.39 -1.39
N VAL A 201 -12.82 24.51 -1.48
CA VAL A 201 -13.26 25.08 -2.76
C VAL A 201 -12.04 25.62 -3.50
N GLY A 202 -11.62 24.93 -4.55
CA GLY A 202 -10.46 25.31 -5.37
C GLY A 202 -9.36 24.26 -5.44
N ARG A 203 -9.33 23.27 -4.52
CA ARG A 203 -8.36 22.16 -4.53
C ARG A 203 -8.28 21.50 -5.90
N GLN A 204 -9.43 21.13 -6.46
CA GLN A 204 -9.50 20.48 -7.77
C GLN A 204 -8.94 21.36 -8.89
N GLY A 205 -9.20 22.66 -8.85
CA GLY A 205 -8.67 23.61 -9.84
C GLY A 205 -7.16 23.77 -9.75
N ALA A 206 -6.61 23.82 -8.53
CA ALA A 206 -5.18 23.87 -8.28
C ALA A 206 -4.47 22.59 -8.78
N ILE A 207 -5.03 21.41 -8.48
CA ILE A 207 -4.52 20.11 -8.95
C ILE A 207 -4.55 20.04 -10.48
N ASP A 208 -5.64 20.46 -11.12
CA ASP A 208 -5.79 20.46 -12.57
C ASP A 208 -4.80 21.43 -13.26
N ALA A 209 -4.53 22.59 -12.65
CA ALA A 209 -3.56 23.57 -13.14
C ALA A 209 -2.11 23.06 -13.00
N ALA A 210 -1.77 22.47 -11.85
CA ALA A 210 -0.48 21.83 -11.62
C ALA A 210 -0.26 20.67 -12.59
N PHE A 211 -1.28 19.83 -12.83
CA PHE A 211 -1.19 18.69 -13.74
C PHE A 211 -0.93 19.11 -15.19
N ARG A 212 -1.60 20.16 -15.68
CA ARG A 212 -1.34 20.72 -17.01
C ARG A 212 0.07 21.31 -17.12
N SER A 213 0.55 21.96 -16.06
CA SER A 213 1.90 22.53 -16.03
C SER A 213 2.97 21.44 -16.02
N ALA A 214 2.79 20.37 -15.24
CA ALA A 214 3.64 19.19 -15.27
C ALA A 214 3.70 18.54 -16.65
N SER A 215 2.54 18.45 -17.32
CA SER A 215 2.47 17.86 -18.65
C SER A 215 3.14 18.71 -19.72
N ARG A 216 3.05 20.04 -19.64
CA ARG A 216 3.80 20.96 -20.51
C ARG A 216 5.30 20.81 -20.31
N LEU A 217 5.76 20.79 -19.06
CA LEU A 217 7.17 20.63 -18.73
C LEU A 217 7.74 19.29 -19.23
N VAL A 218 6.98 18.19 -19.11
CA VAL A 218 7.35 16.89 -19.71
C VAL A 218 7.58 17.01 -21.22
N GLN A 219 6.74 17.75 -21.94
CA GLN A 219 6.91 17.94 -23.39
C GLN A 219 8.12 18.82 -23.73
N GLU A 220 8.40 19.85 -22.91
CA GLU A 220 9.58 20.71 -23.09
C GLU A 220 10.88 19.94 -22.87
N VAL A 221 10.98 19.16 -21.78
CA VAL A 221 12.15 18.31 -21.51
C VAL A 221 12.34 17.27 -22.62
N ARG A 222 11.26 16.71 -23.17
CA ARG A 222 11.33 15.80 -24.33
C ARG A 222 11.88 16.45 -25.59
N ARG A 223 11.53 17.72 -25.86
CA ARG A 223 12.06 18.46 -27.00
C ARG A 223 13.57 18.66 -26.83
N ALA A 224 14.00 19.13 -25.67
CA ALA A 224 15.42 19.28 -25.34
C ALA A 224 16.17 17.94 -25.46
N LEU A 225 15.57 16.83 -24.98
CA LEU A 225 16.15 15.49 -25.12
C LEU A 225 16.29 15.06 -26.59
N ALA A 226 15.30 15.36 -27.43
CA ALA A 226 15.34 15.05 -28.85
C ALA A 226 16.40 15.88 -29.59
N GLU A 227 16.50 17.17 -29.27
CA GLU A 227 17.51 18.09 -29.81
C GLU A 227 18.94 17.64 -29.43
N THR A 228 19.16 17.30 -28.15
CA THR A 228 20.46 16.81 -27.66
C THR A 228 20.82 15.47 -28.30
N LYS A 229 19.85 14.56 -28.47
CA LYS A 229 20.06 13.29 -29.16
C LYS A 229 20.44 13.50 -30.62
N GLN A 230 19.85 14.49 -31.29
CA GLN A 230 20.22 14.88 -32.64
C GLN A 230 21.65 15.43 -32.68
N ARG A 231 22.02 16.31 -31.73
CA ARG A 231 23.40 16.82 -31.59
C ARG A 231 24.43 15.69 -31.45
N VAL A 232 24.15 14.68 -30.62
CA VAL A 232 25.03 13.50 -30.49
C VAL A 232 25.20 12.76 -31.83
N SER A 233 24.11 12.64 -32.61
CA SER A 233 24.18 12.01 -33.93
C SER A 233 24.97 12.85 -34.95
N ASP A 234 24.87 14.17 -34.86
CA ASP A 234 25.51 15.11 -35.78
C ASP A 234 27.00 15.33 -35.43
N LEU A 235 27.38 15.12 -34.17
CA LEU A 235 28.76 15.24 -33.67
C LEU A 235 29.71 14.28 -34.40
N ASP A 236 29.36 13.00 -34.50
CA ASP A 236 30.19 11.99 -35.18
C ASP A 236 30.38 12.34 -36.66
N ALA A 237 29.32 12.85 -37.33
CA ALA A 237 29.39 13.28 -38.72
C ALA A 237 30.26 14.53 -38.90
N THR A 238 30.14 15.49 -37.98
CA THR A 238 30.92 16.74 -37.99
C THR A 238 32.40 16.47 -37.74
N TYR A 239 32.72 15.60 -36.78
CA TYR A 239 34.09 15.15 -36.52
C TYR A 239 34.70 14.46 -37.74
N ALA A 240 33.97 13.53 -38.37
CA ALA A 240 34.44 12.85 -39.57
C ALA A 240 34.72 13.82 -40.73
N ALA A 241 33.85 14.81 -40.95
CA ALA A 241 34.03 15.84 -41.97
C ALA A 241 35.26 16.72 -41.70
N ARG A 242 35.48 17.11 -40.42
CA ARG A 242 36.63 17.93 -40.01
C ARG A 242 37.95 17.16 -40.09
N ARG A 243 37.96 15.89 -39.68
CA ARG A 243 39.13 15.03 -39.81
C ARG A 243 39.58 14.87 -41.27
N GLN A 244 38.65 14.85 -42.22
CA GLN A 244 38.96 14.82 -43.66
C GLN A 244 39.49 16.15 -44.20
N ALA A 245 39.25 17.27 -43.51
CA ALA A 245 39.73 18.60 -43.92
C ALA A 245 41.19 18.88 -43.50
N VAL A 246 41.79 18.01 -42.67
CA VAL A 246 43.17 18.15 -42.19
C VAL A 246 44.17 17.94 -43.36
N PRO A 247 45.17 18.83 -43.55
CA PRO A 247 46.18 18.70 -44.59
C PRO A 247 47.00 17.39 -44.51
N ASP A 248 47.54 16.91 -45.64
CA ASP A 248 48.34 15.68 -45.73
C ASP A 248 49.50 15.65 -44.71
N ALA A 249 49.54 14.59 -43.91
CA ALA A 249 50.50 14.41 -42.81
C ALA A 249 51.96 14.30 -43.29
N ASP A 250 52.18 13.85 -44.52
CA ASP A 250 53.52 13.59 -45.08
C ASP A 250 54.40 14.84 -45.22
N LEU A 251 53.82 16.05 -45.20
CA LEU A 251 54.55 17.32 -45.41
C LEU A 251 54.82 18.12 -44.14
N LEU A 252 54.07 17.88 -43.06
CA LEU A 252 54.11 18.70 -41.83
C LEU A 252 54.42 17.89 -40.56
N GLY A 253 54.43 16.56 -40.64
CA GLY A 253 54.88 15.69 -39.55
C GLY A 253 54.10 15.91 -38.24
N ASP A 254 54.81 16.34 -37.20
CA ASP A 254 54.31 16.43 -35.83
C ASP A 254 53.19 17.48 -35.63
N ASP A 255 53.17 18.57 -36.40
CA ASP A 255 52.17 19.64 -36.25
C ASP A 255 50.75 19.15 -36.62
N VAL A 256 50.64 18.35 -37.68
CA VAL A 256 49.37 17.72 -38.08
C VAL A 256 48.95 16.65 -37.08
N ALA A 257 49.90 15.91 -36.53
CA ALA A 257 49.62 14.91 -35.49
C ALA A 257 49.07 15.55 -34.21
N LEU A 258 49.63 16.70 -33.81
CA LEU A 258 49.14 17.48 -32.67
C LEU A 258 47.72 18.02 -32.92
N ALA A 259 47.46 18.62 -34.09
CA ALA A 259 46.13 19.12 -34.43
C ALA A 259 45.07 18.00 -34.50
N LEU A 260 45.44 16.80 -34.96
CA LEU A 260 44.57 15.62 -34.94
C LEU A 260 44.33 15.10 -33.52
N ALA A 261 45.34 15.13 -32.65
CA ALA A 261 45.20 14.75 -31.25
C ALA A 261 44.29 15.72 -30.50
N ASP A 262 44.42 17.02 -30.72
CA ASP A 262 43.56 18.05 -30.14
C ASP A 262 42.11 17.91 -30.64
N LEU A 263 41.91 17.68 -31.94
CA LEU A 263 40.58 17.43 -32.51
C LEU A 263 39.92 16.17 -31.90
N ALA A 264 40.70 15.10 -31.71
CA ALA A 264 40.20 13.88 -31.08
C ALA A 264 39.85 14.09 -29.60
N ALA A 265 40.71 14.77 -28.85
CA ALA A 265 40.48 15.09 -27.45
C ALA A 265 39.22 15.97 -27.27
N LEU A 266 39.01 16.96 -28.15
CA LEU A 266 37.82 17.80 -28.17
C LEU A 266 36.55 17.00 -28.48
N HIS A 267 36.61 16.10 -29.47
CA HIS A 267 35.48 15.23 -29.80
C HIS A 267 35.09 14.30 -28.64
N ASP A 268 36.08 13.71 -27.98
CA ASP A 268 35.85 12.86 -26.81
C ASP A 268 35.26 13.68 -25.64
N GLN A 269 35.79 14.88 -25.39
CA GLN A 269 35.25 15.79 -24.37
C GLN A 269 33.80 16.19 -24.68
N GLU A 270 33.49 16.61 -25.91
CA GLU A 270 32.14 17.02 -26.30
C GLU A 270 31.15 15.85 -26.23
N ARG A 271 31.61 14.65 -26.57
CA ARG A 271 30.82 13.44 -26.44
C ARG A 271 30.50 13.12 -24.97
N GLU A 272 31.46 13.34 -24.07
CA GLU A 272 31.24 13.22 -22.62
C GLU A 272 30.28 14.30 -22.10
N ASP A 273 30.43 15.54 -22.53
CA ASP A 273 29.57 16.67 -22.15
C ASP A 273 28.12 16.46 -22.63
N LEU A 274 27.91 16.06 -23.88
CA LEU A 274 26.59 15.71 -24.41
C LEU A 274 25.99 14.48 -23.71
N ALA A 275 26.82 13.49 -23.35
CA ALA A 275 26.35 12.34 -22.59
C ALA A 275 25.91 12.72 -21.17
N ALA A 276 26.60 13.69 -20.54
CA ALA A 276 26.21 14.25 -19.26
C ALA A 276 24.90 15.07 -19.37
N GLU A 277 24.78 15.92 -20.39
CA GLU A 277 23.56 16.69 -20.71
C GLU A 277 22.36 15.75 -20.91
N LEU A 278 22.52 14.67 -21.69
CA LEU A 278 21.48 13.65 -21.89
C LEU A 278 21.07 12.97 -20.58
N ASP A 279 22.04 12.59 -19.74
CA ASP A 279 21.75 11.92 -18.47
C ASP A 279 21.01 12.85 -17.49
N GLU A 280 21.32 14.15 -17.50
CA GLU A 280 20.61 15.17 -16.71
C GLU A 280 19.19 15.42 -17.22
N LEU A 281 18.99 15.55 -18.54
CA LEU A 281 17.65 15.67 -19.15
C LEU A 281 16.78 14.46 -18.86
N VAL A 282 17.35 13.25 -18.90
CA VAL A 282 16.65 12.02 -18.55
C VAL A 282 16.23 12.04 -17.07
N GLY A 283 17.08 12.55 -16.17
CA GLY A 283 16.76 12.75 -14.76
C GLY A 283 15.63 13.76 -14.54
N LEU A 284 15.66 14.90 -15.23
CA LEU A 284 14.59 15.90 -15.22
C LEU A 284 13.27 15.32 -15.76
N LEU A 285 13.32 14.55 -16.85
CA LEU A 285 12.15 13.91 -17.43
C LEU A 285 11.49 12.93 -16.45
N ARG A 286 12.30 12.14 -15.72
CA ARG A 286 11.81 11.21 -14.69
C ARG A 286 11.09 11.95 -13.58
N ARG A 287 11.74 12.96 -12.98
CA ARG A 287 11.15 13.79 -11.92
C ARG A 287 9.85 14.47 -12.37
N ALA A 288 9.83 15.03 -13.59
CA ALA A 288 8.64 15.66 -14.16
C ALA A 288 7.48 14.67 -14.36
N LYS A 289 7.77 13.46 -14.86
CA LYS A 289 6.79 12.37 -14.98
C LYS A 289 6.26 11.92 -13.62
N ASP A 290 7.12 11.82 -12.60
CA ASP A 290 6.70 11.43 -11.25
C ASP A 290 5.76 12.45 -10.59
N ILE A 291 6.01 13.75 -10.77
CA ILE A 291 5.08 14.81 -10.34
C ILE A 291 3.76 14.71 -11.10
N ARG A 292 3.82 14.59 -12.44
CA ARG A 292 2.64 14.42 -13.30
C ARG A 292 1.80 13.21 -12.84
N ARG A 293 2.45 12.10 -12.48
CA ARG A 293 1.80 10.87 -12.02
C ARG A 293 1.09 11.05 -10.68
N ARG A 294 1.74 11.70 -9.70
CA ARG A 294 1.13 12.01 -8.39
C ARG A 294 -0.15 12.85 -8.56
N LEU A 295 -0.07 13.89 -9.39
CA LEU A 295 -1.21 14.77 -9.67
C LEU A 295 -2.33 14.08 -10.46
N ARG A 296 -2.00 13.14 -11.35
CA ARG A 296 -2.99 12.43 -12.19
C ARG A 296 -4.04 11.69 -11.37
N GLY A 297 -3.67 11.12 -10.22
CA GLY A 297 -4.57 10.34 -9.37
C GLY A 297 -5.71 11.18 -8.79
N GLU A 298 -5.47 12.48 -8.61
CA GLU A 298 -6.42 13.43 -8.01
C GLU A 298 -7.01 14.41 -9.05
N ALA A 299 -6.53 14.39 -10.28
CA ALA A 299 -6.99 15.29 -11.35
C ALA A 299 -8.42 14.98 -11.81
N SER A 300 -9.12 15.98 -12.33
CA SER A 300 -10.54 15.87 -12.64
C SER A 300 -10.81 14.93 -13.83
N ALA A 301 -12.03 14.39 -13.89
CA ALA A 301 -12.47 13.55 -15.01
C ALA A 301 -12.35 14.26 -16.37
N ALA A 302 -12.57 15.58 -16.41
CA ALA A 302 -12.48 16.39 -17.62
C ALA A 302 -11.03 16.47 -18.14
N VAL A 303 -10.09 16.80 -17.26
CA VAL A 303 -8.65 16.87 -17.61
C VAL A 303 -8.12 15.47 -17.95
N THR A 304 -8.50 14.43 -17.20
CA THR A 304 -8.08 13.07 -17.53
C THR A 304 -8.68 12.56 -18.85
N ALA A 305 -9.87 13.00 -19.25
CA ALA A 305 -10.47 12.67 -20.55
C ALA A 305 -9.71 13.31 -21.73
N GLU A 306 -9.31 14.59 -21.62
CA GLU A 306 -8.47 15.27 -22.61
C GLU A 306 -7.18 14.48 -22.86
N TYR A 307 -6.53 14.02 -21.79
CA TYR A 307 -5.31 13.22 -21.87
C TYR A 307 -5.52 11.79 -22.33
N ARG A 308 -6.74 11.23 -22.22
CA ARG A 308 -7.06 9.90 -22.78
C ARG A 308 -7.10 9.92 -24.30
N ALA A 309 -7.47 11.04 -24.93
CA ALA A 309 -7.46 11.17 -26.39
C ALA A 309 -6.05 10.99 -27.00
N MET A 310 -5.00 11.35 -26.26
CA MET A 310 -3.60 11.20 -26.68
C MET A 310 -2.94 9.88 -26.22
N PHE A 311 -3.72 8.88 -25.80
CA PHE A 311 -3.17 7.67 -25.19
C PHE A 311 -2.16 6.92 -26.07
N ILE A 312 -2.52 6.62 -27.33
CA ILE A 312 -1.69 5.81 -28.23
C ILE A 312 -0.38 6.53 -28.62
N PRO A 313 -0.40 7.80 -29.08
CA PRO A 313 0.84 8.52 -29.39
C PRO A 313 1.77 8.63 -28.19
N GLU A 314 1.21 8.86 -27.00
CA GLU A 314 2.00 9.01 -25.78
C GLU A 314 2.62 7.70 -25.32
N LEU A 315 1.90 6.58 -25.46
CA LEU A 315 2.45 5.24 -25.20
C LEU A 315 3.61 4.92 -26.16
N ALA A 316 3.45 5.20 -27.45
CA ALA A 316 4.50 4.95 -28.44
C ALA A 316 5.78 5.76 -28.13
N ARG A 317 5.63 7.00 -27.67
CA ARG A 317 6.75 7.84 -27.19
C ARG A 317 7.36 7.30 -25.91
N GLU A 318 6.57 6.94 -24.90
CA GLU A 318 7.10 6.36 -23.66
C GLU A 318 7.87 5.05 -23.92
N LEU A 319 7.42 4.23 -24.86
CA LEU A 319 8.13 3.01 -25.27
C LEU A 319 9.43 3.29 -26.02
N SER A 320 9.51 4.36 -26.81
CA SER A 320 10.76 4.74 -27.49
C SER A 320 11.76 5.42 -26.54
N GLU A 321 11.29 6.03 -25.46
CA GLU A 321 12.10 6.59 -24.37
C GLU A 321 12.66 5.52 -23.42
N ALA A 322 11.96 4.39 -23.27
CA ALA A 322 12.32 3.36 -22.29
C ALA A 322 13.77 2.82 -22.41
N PRO A 323 14.32 2.54 -23.61
CA PRO A 323 15.72 2.12 -23.72
C PRO A 323 16.72 3.19 -23.24
N LEU A 324 16.39 4.47 -23.39
CA LEU A 324 17.23 5.57 -22.92
C LEU A 324 17.22 5.64 -21.39
N LEU A 325 16.03 5.56 -20.77
CA LEU A 325 15.86 5.51 -19.32
C LEU A 325 16.62 4.33 -18.70
N VAL A 326 16.46 3.13 -19.26
CA VAL A 326 17.16 1.92 -18.78
C VAL A 326 18.69 2.05 -18.93
N ARG A 327 19.18 2.58 -20.06
CA ARG A 327 20.62 2.82 -20.25
C ARG A 327 21.17 3.87 -19.32
N ALA A 328 20.42 4.94 -19.05
CA ALA A 328 20.80 5.98 -18.10
C ALA A 328 20.88 5.39 -16.68
N ASP A 329 19.87 4.63 -16.24
CA ASP A 329 19.86 3.96 -14.93
C ASP A 329 21.01 2.97 -14.77
N LEU A 330 21.30 2.16 -15.80
CA LEU A 330 22.44 1.23 -15.79
C LEU A 330 23.78 1.97 -15.73
N ARG A 331 23.94 3.07 -16.49
CA ARG A 331 25.15 3.90 -16.45
C ARG A 331 25.31 4.61 -15.11
N ALA A 332 24.24 5.15 -14.55
CA ALA A 332 24.25 5.79 -13.23
C ALA A 332 24.59 4.77 -12.12
N THR A 333 24.03 3.56 -12.21
CA THR A 333 24.36 2.44 -11.32
C THR A 333 25.84 2.07 -11.46
N TRP A 334 26.32 1.89 -12.69
CA TRP A 334 27.71 1.54 -12.96
C TRP A 334 28.70 2.61 -12.51
N ARG A 335 28.39 3.89 -12.76
CA ARG A 335 29.18 5.03 -12.28
C ARG A 335 29.20 5.08 -10.76
N SER A 336 28.05 4.88 -10.11
CA SER A 336 27.97 4.82 -8.65
C SER A 336 28.88 3.72 -8.10
N VAL A 337 28.80 2.50 -8.66
CA VAL A 337 29.65 1.37 -8.28
C VAL A 337 31.14 1.65 -8.55
N ARG A 338 31.49 2.17 -9.74
CA ARG A 338 32.88 2.46 -10.12
C ARG A 338 33.48 3.62 -9.34
N SER A 339 32.66 4.55 -8.85
CA SER A 339 33.08 5.66 -8.00
C SER A 339 33.17 5.30 -6.53
N LEU A 340 32.78 4.09 -6.12
CA LEU A 340 32.93 3.65 -4.73
C LEU A 340 34.38 3.79 -4.22
N PRO A 341 35.44 3.36 -4.95
CA PRO A 341 36.82 3.47 -4.47
C PRO A 341 37.29 4.91 -4.27
N THR A 342 36.88 5.84 -5.13
CA THR A 342 37.25 7.26 -5.00
C THR A 342 36.43 7.98 -3.94
N ARG A 343 35.23 7.50 -3.65
CA ARG A 343 34.37 8.00 -2.55
C ARG A 343 34.73 7.43 -1.19
N LEU A 344 35.54 6.37 -1.11
CA LEU A 344 36.08 5.82 0.14
C LEU A 344 37.11 6.74 0.82
N THR A 345 37.43 7.91 0.29
CA THR A 345 38.25 8.93 0.95
C THR A 345 37.42 9.98 1.71
N ASP A 346 36.11 10.07 1.47
CA ASP A 346 35.22 10.99 2.19
C ASP A 346 34.74 10.35 3.49
N LEU A 347 35.17 10.91 4.63
CA LEU A 347 34.86 10.45 5.98
C LEU A 347 33.36 10.26 6.24
N ASN A 348 32.49 11.10 5.67
CA ASN A 348 31.04 10.98 5.85
C ASN A 348 30.47 9.80 5.06
N LEU A 349 30.97 9.58 3.84
CA LEU A 349 30.61 8.44 3.01
C LEU A 349 31.16 7.13 3.57
N ILE A 350 32.38 7.11 4.11
CA ILE A 350 32.92 5.95 4.82
C ILE A 350 32.04 5.61 6.02
N THR A 351 31.62 6.61 6.80
CA THR A 351 30.75 6.38 7.96
C THR A 351 29.39 5.82 7.53
N ASN A 352 28.72 6.44 6.55
CA ASN A 352 27.44 5.92 6.03
C ASN A 352 27.59 4.55 5.36
N PHE A 353 28.68 4.32 4.63
CA PHE A 353 28.99 3.04 4.01
C PHE A 353 29.24 1.96 5.07
N LEU A 354 30.00 2.26 6.13
CA LEU A 354 30.24 1.33 7.23
C LEU A 354 28.95 1.03 7.99
N VAL A 355 28.11 2.04 8.26
CA VAL A 355 26.80 1.86 8.90
C VAL A 355 25.91 0.97 8.05
N HIS A 356 25.73 1.27 6.76
CA HIS A 356 24.87 0.47 5.89
C HIS A 356 25.46 -0.92 5.58
N SER A 357 26.77 -1.05 5.46
CA SER A 357 27.42 -2.36 5.29
C SER A 357 27.29 -3.20 6.55
N PHE A 358 27.44 -2.60 7.73
CA PHE A 358 27.19 -3.24 9.01
C PHE A 358 25.73 -3.65 9.14
N GLU A 359 24.77 -2.79 8.77
CA GLU A 359 23.34 -3.12 8.71
C GLU A 359 23.08 -4.32 7.79
N ILE A 360 23.66 -4.36 6.59
CA ILE A 360 23.52 -5.49 5.66
C ILE A 360 24.10 -6.78 6.24
N VAL A 361 25.28 -6.73 6.87
CA VAL A 361 25.90 -7.90 7.50
C VAL A 361 25.06 -8.37 8.69
N VAL A 362 24.63 -7.45 9.56
CA VAL A 362 23.76 -7.76 10.70
C VAL A 362 22.43 -8.34 10.24
N LEU A 363 21.81 -7.78 9.19
CA LEU A 363 20.58 -8.31 8.61
C LEU A 363 20.80 -9.66 7.93
N GLY A 364 21.94 -9.88 7.28
CA GLY A 364 22.29 -11.16 6.67
C GLY A 364 22.51 -12.24 7.73
N VAL A 365 23.22 -11.93 8.82
CA VAL A 365 23.39 -12.83 9.96
C VAL A 365 22.05 -13.07 10.65
N LEU A 366 21.28 -12.03 10.92
CA LEU A 366 19.95 -12.11 11.52
C LEU A 366 19.01 -12.94 10.64
N TRP A 367 19.06 -12.80 9.32
CA TRP A 367 18.32 -13.63 8.38
C TRP A 367 18.71 -15.09 8.50
N ILE A 368 19.99 -15.41 8.43
CA ILE A 368 20.48 -16.79 8.52
C ILE A 368 20.07 -17.40 9.86
N LEU A 369 20.18 -16.65 10.96
CA LEU A 369 19.78 -17.08 12.30
C LEU A 369 18.26 -17.27 12.42
N LEU A 370 17.46 -16.29 12.00
CA LEU A 370 15.99 -16.37 12.03
C LEU A 370 15.48 -17.49 11.14
N ARG A 371 16.08 -17.66 9.95
CA ARG A 371 15.74 -18.73 9.02
C ARG A 371 16.09 -20.10 9.61
N ARG A 372 17.34 -20.29 10.08
CA ARG A 372 17.76 -21.56 10.70
C ARG A 372 16.92 -21.92 11.92
N ASN A 373 16.50 -20.92 12.70
CA ASN A 373 15.72 -21.11 13.93
C ASN A 373 14.21 -20.99 13.72
N ALA A 374 13.68 -20.83 12.50
CA ALA A 374 12.25 -20.56 12.28
C ALA A 374 11.37 -21.69 12.84
N GLU A 375 11.76 -22.95 12.66
CA GLU A 375 11.05 -24.12 13.20
C GLU A 375 11.13 -24.19 14.73
N ASP A 376 12.30 -23.89 15.31
CA ASP A 376 12.50 -23.85 16.76
C ASP A 376 11.71 -22.70 17.39
N MET A 377 11.68 -21.54 16.73
CA MET A 377 10.93 -20.37 17.15
C MET A 377 9.43 -20.65 17.12
N GLY A 378 8.93 -21.33 16.08
CA GLY A 378 7.54 -21.80 16.02
C GLY A 378 7.20 -22.72 17.19
N ARG A 379 8.08 -23.69 17.51
CA ARG A 379 7.91 -24.57 18.68
C ARG A 379 7.93 -23.81 20.01
N ARG A 380 8.84 -22.84 20.18
CA ARG A 380 8.91 -21.99 21.38
C ARG A 380 7.68 -21.09 21.54
N LEU A 381 7.20 -20.49 20.45
CA LEU A 381 6.01 -19.64 20.45
C LEU A 381 4.78 -20.45 20.87
N LEU A 382 4.64 -21.67 20.35
CA LEU A 382 3.58 -22.60 20.73
C LEU A 382 3.73 -23.07 22.20
N ALA A 383 4.95 -23.24 22.70
CA ALA A 383 5.19 -23.55 24.11
C ALA A 383 4.79 -22.40 25.04
N LEU A 384 5.08 -21.14 24.66
CA LEU A 384 4.65 -19.95 25.40
C LEU A 384 3.12 -19.80 25.40
N LEU A 385 2.48 -19.97 24.24
CA LEU A 385 1.02 -19.96 24.13
C LEU A 385 0.38 -21.05 25.00
N ARG A 386 1.01 -22.22 25.09
CA ARG A 386 0.57 -23.32 25.96
C ARG A 386 0.74 -22.97 27.43
N GLN A 387 1.88 -22.43 27.84
CA GLN A 387 2.11 -22.01 29.22
C GLN A 387 1.04 -20.98 29.63
N GLN A 388 0.78 -20.02 28.75
CA GLN A 388 -0.27 -19.03 28.97
C GLN A 388 -1.66 -19.65 29.00
N GLN A 389 -1.94 -20.68 28.18
CA GLN A 389 -3.22 -21.40 28.19
C GLN A 389 -3.42 -22.26 29.45
N GLN A 390 -2.36 -22.87 29.99
CA GLN A 390 -2.41 -23.69 31.21
C GLN A 390 -2.50 -22.83 32.48
N GLU A 391 -1.86 -21.65 32.51
CA GLU A 391 -2.06 -20.67 33.59
C GLU A 391 -3.43 -19.96 33.48
N ALA A 392 -4.06 -20.02 32.31
CA ALA A 392 -5.31 -19.35 31.98
C ALA A 392 -6.50 -20.30 31.77
N ASP A 393 -6.67 -21.32 32.61
CA ASP A 393 -7.93 -22.08 32.73
C ASP A 393 -9.15 -21.19 33.10
N GLY A 394 -8.95 -19.86 33.28
CA GLY A 394 -10.00 -18.84 33.34
C GLY A 394 -9.76 -17.57 32.51
N GLY A 395 -8.71 -17.49 31.68
CA GLY A 395 -8.26 -16.23 31.09
C GLY A 395 -8.96 -15.80 29.79
N LEU A 396 -8.96 -14.48 29.59
CA LEU A 396 -9.65 -13.75 28.52
C LEU A 396 -9.43 -14.33 27.11
N ALA A 397 -8.24 -14.83 26.77
CA ALA A 397 -7.93 -15.33 25.42
C ALA A 397 -8.65 -16.65 25.09
N ALA A 398 -8.69 -17.60 26.03
CA ALA A 398 -9.46 -18.85 25.87
C ALA A 398 -10.97 -18.58 25.84
N ARG A 399 -11.44 -17.63 26.66
CA ARG A 399 -12.83 -17.12 26.61
C ARG A 399 -13.12 -16.35 25.31
N TYR A 400 -12.18 -15.60 24.73
CA TYR A 400 -12.41 -14.85 23.48
C TYR A 400 -12.41 -15.78 22.26
N LEU A 401 -11.47 -16.72 22.21
CA LEU A 401 -11.34 -17.69 21.11
C LEU A 401 -12.49 -18.71 21.13
N SER A 402 -12.91 -19.20 22.30
CA SER A 402 -14.12 -20.05 22.40
C SER A 402 -15.42 -19.28 22.12
N ARG A 403 -15.53 -18.01 22.54
CA ARG A 403 -16.74 -17.19 22.36
C ARG A 403 -17.00 -16.77 20.91
N THR A 404 -15.99 -16.78 20.05
CA THR A 404 -16.20 -16.51 18.61
C THR A 404 -16.78 -17.72 17.85
N GLY A 405 -16.62 -18.95 18.36
CA GLY A 405 -17.18 -20.15 17.74
C GLY A 405 -16.68 -20.42 16.31
N TRP A 406 -15.56 -19.80 15.92
CA TRP A 406 -14.95 -19.90 14.57
C TRP A 406 -13.76 -20.85 14.53
N TRP A 407 -13.34 -21.38 15.67
CA TRP A 407 -12.17 -22.23 15.77
C TRP A 407 -12.59 -23.62 16.22
N VAL A 408 -12.14 -24.62 15.48
CA VAL A 408 -12.25 -26.02 15.87
C VAL A 408 -11.25 -26.25 17.01
N PRO A 409 -11.68 -26.69 18.21
CA PRO A 409 -10.75 -27.01 19.28
C PRO A 409 -9.86 -28.19 18.87
N GLY A 410 -8.56 -28.13 19.16
CA GLY A 410 -7.59 -29.18 18.83
C GLY A 410 -6.23 -28.97 19.50
N ASP A 411 -5.29 -29.91 19.31
CA ASP A 411 -3.95 -29.82 19.94
C ASP A 411 -3.10 -28.73 19.28
N VAL A 412 -2.71 -27.73 20.07
CA VAL A 412 -1.85 -26.62 19.68
C VAL A 412 -0.48 -27.12 19.18
N ARG A 413 -0.01 -28.30 19.60
CA ARG A 413 1.27 -28.88 19.14
C ARG A 413 1.29 -29.18 17.65
N ALA A 414 0.15 -29.60 17.09
CA ALA A 414 0.03 -29.94 15.68
C ALA A 414 0.00 -28.69 14.76
N LEU A 415 0.02 -27.47 15.33
CA LEU A 415 0.30 -26.25 14.57
C LEU A 415 1.78 -26.11 14.20
N ALA A 416 2.71 -26.82 14.84
CA ALA A 416 4.14 -26.65 14.58
C ALA A 416 4.50 -26.94 13.10
N GLU A 417 3.90 -27.99 12.54
CA GLU A 417 4.14 -28.42 11.16
C GLU A 417 3.73 -27.37 10.10
N PRO A 418 2.50 -26.79 10.11
CA PRO A 418 2.15 -25.73 9.17
C PRO A 418 2.79 -24.36 9.51
N LEU A 419 3.13 -24.10 10.78
CA LEU A 419 3.65 -22.81 11.21
C LEU A 419 5.09 -22.56 10.71
N GLY A 420 5.94 -23.60 10.68
CA GLY A 420 7.32 -23.48 10.21
C GLY A 420 7.43 -22.86 8.81
N PRO A 421 6.82 -23.45 7.77
CA PRO A 421 6.83 -22.90 6.41
C PRO A 421 6.25 -21.48 6.29
N VAL A 422 5.28 -21.11 7.13
CA VAL A 422 4.75 -19.74 7.18
C VAL A 422 5.80 -18.78 7.75
N LEU A 423 6.45 -19.14 8.87
CA LEU A 423 7.51 -18.32 9.45
C LEU A 423 8.69 -18.15 8.48
N PHE A 424 9.08 -19.20 7.76
CA PHE A 424 10.07 -19.11 6.70
C PHE A 424 9.68 -18.10 5.61
N ALA A 425 8.45 -18.19 5.09
CA ALA A 425 7.97 -17.27 4.07
C ALA A 425 7.91 -15.82 4.58
N VAL A 426 7.52 -15.61 5.83
CA VAL A 426 7.47 -14.28 6.46
C VAL A 426 8.86 -13.69 6.64
N VAL A 427 9.84 -14.47 7.12
CA VAL A 427 11.22 -14.03 7.27
C VAL A 427 11.84 -13.69 5.91
N ASP A 428 11.76 -14.60 4.93
CA ASP A 428 12.29 -14.38 3.58
C ASP A 428 11.61 -13.16 2.91
N ALA A 429 10.29 -13.00 3.07
CA ALA A 429 9.56 -11.85 2.53
C ALA A 429 9.94 -10.54 3.22
N SER A 430 10.14 -10.54 4.54
CA SER A 430 10.52 -9.33 5.29
C SER A 430 11.87 -8.80 4.83
N ILE A 431 12.81 -9.69 4.55
CA ILE A 431 14.15 -9.33 4.10
C ILE A 431 14.15 -8.93 2.62
N ALA A 432 13.39 -9.65 1.78
CA ALA A 432 13.18 -9.24 0.41
C ALA A 432 12.55 -7.84 0.31
N ALA A 433 11.57 -7.54 1.17
CA ALA A 433 10.94 -6.23 1.25
C ALA A 433 11.91 -5.16 1.78
N PHE A 434 12.75 -5.48 2.76
CA PHE A 434 13.79 -4.59 3.26
C PHE A 434 14.76 -4.18 2.14
N PHE A 435 15.34 -5.17 1.45
CA PHE A 435 16.29 -4.91 0.36
C PHE A 435 15.62 -4.22 -0.83
N PHE A 436 14.40 -4.60 -1.18
CA PHE A 436 13.62 -3.89 -2.19
C PHE A 436 13.49 -2.41 -1.84
N ARG A 437 13.05 -2.07 -0.63
CA ARG A 437 12.93 -0.67 -0.18
C ARG A 437 14.26 0.07 -0.19
N MET A 438 15.32 -0.56 0.31
CA MET A 438 16.67 0.03 0.37
C MET A 438 17.24 0.35 -1.03
N THR A 439 17.01 -0.54 -1.99
CA THR A 439 17.56 -0.42 -3.35
C THR A 439 16.66 0.34 -4.32
N ARG A 440 15.40 0.60 -3.96
CA ARG A 440 14.42 1.20 -4.88
C ARG A 440 14.82 2.59 -5.37
N GLU A 441 15.41 3.40 -4.50
CA GLU A 441 15.75 4.80 -4.81
C GLU A 441 17.12 4.92 -5.48
N SER A 442 18.06 4.02 -5.17
CA SER A 442 19.46 4.13 -5.60
C SER A 442 19.85 3.17 -6.72
N LEU A 443 19.20 2.01 -6.83
CA LEU A 443 19.60 0.90 -7.71
C LEU A 443 18.38 0.19 -8.32
N THR A 444 17.66 0.86 -9.22
CA THR A 444 16.43 0.35 -9.87
C THR A 444 16.55 -1.11 -10.36
N PRO A 445 17.62 -1.53 -11.08
CA PRO A 445 17.71 -2.90 -11.59
C PRO A 445 17.80 -3.95 -10.46
N LEU A 446 18.50 -3.63 -9.38
CA LEU A 446 18.65 -4.50 -8.22
C LEU A 446 17.33 -4.59 -7.44
N ALA A 447 16.61 -3.47 -7.33
CA ALA A 447 15.27 -3.42 -6.74
C ALA A 447 14.31 -4.37 -7.47
N LEU A 448 14.37 -4.48 -8.80
CA LEU A 448 13.54 -5.43 -9.55
C LEU A 448 13.84 -6.89 -9.21
N LEU A 449 15.12 -7.25 -9.02
CA LEU A 449 15.48 -8.61 -8.60
C LEU A 449 14.91 -8.91 -7.21
N PHE A 450 15.01 -7.96 -6.27
CA PHE A 450 14.43 -8.12 -4.94
C PHE A 450 12.90 -8.12 -4.95
N ALA A 451 12.26 -7.34 -5.83
CA ALA A 451 10.81 -7.38 -6.03
C ALA A 451 10.36 -8.74 -6.58
N ALA A 452 11.07 -9.30 -7.56
CA ALA A 452 10.81 -10.63 -8.09
C ALA A 452 11.01 -11.71 -7.03
N TRP A 453 12.06 -11.59 -6.20
CA TRP A 453 12.29 -12.48 -5.07
C TRP A 453 11.18 -12.39 -4.02
N LEU A 454 10.73 -11.17 -3.68
CA LEU A 454 9.62 -10.94 -2.75
C LEU A 454 8.32 -11.56 -3.28
N ALA A 455 7.95 -11.28 -4.53
CA ALA A 455 6.75 -11.82 -5.16
C ALA A 455 6.79 -13.36 -5.17
N ARG A 456 7.92 -13.95 -5.56
CA ARG A 456 8.10 -15.41 -5.55
C ARG A 456 7.95 -16.01 -4.15
N THR A 457 8.48 -15.34 -3.13
CA THR A 457 8.44 -15.80 -1.73
C THR A 457 7.01 -15.75 -1.19
N ILE A 458 6.30 -14.64 -1.38
CA ILE A 458 4.89 -14.50 -0.99
C ILE A 458 4.05 -15.58 -1.69
N TRP A 459 4.21 -15.72 -3.01
CA TRP A 459 3.46 -16.71 -3.80
C TRP A 459 3.70 -18.15 -3.32
N ARG A 460 4.94 -18.49 -2.95
CA ARG A 460 5.29 -19.80 -2.37
C ARG A 460 4.78 -20.01 -0.94
N GLY A 461 4.62 -18.95 -0.16
CA GLY A 461 4.08 -19.00 1.20
C GLY A 461 2.58 -19.26 1.27
N VAL A 462 1.82 -18.95 0.20
CA VAL A 462 0.34 -19.07 0.19
C VAL A 462 -0.17 -20.45 0.61
N PRO A 463 0.34 -21.58 0.08
CA PRO A 463 -0.14 -22.90 0.50
C PRO A 463 0.11 -23.20 1.97
N ALA A 464 1.22 -22.72 2.53
CA ALA A 464 1.52 -22.88 3.95
C ALA A 464 0.49 -22.13 4.82
N VAL A 465 0.13 -20.91 4.43
CA VAL A 465 -0.92 -20.13 5.12
C VAL A 465 -2.28 -20.81 5.01
N VAL A 466 -2.65 -21.32 3.83
CA VAL A 466 -3.91 -22.08 3.65
C VAL A 466 -3.93 -23.32 4.55
N ARG A 467 -2.81 -24.06 4.64
CA ARG A 467 -2.69 -25.22 5.54
C ARG A 467 -2.64 -24.84 7.02
N LEU A 468 -2.25 -23.63 7.37
CA LEU A 468 -2.33 -23.15 8.75
C LEU A 468 -3.78 -22.84 9.14
N LEU A 469 -4.56 -22.27 8.21
CA LEU A 469 -5.94 -21.86 8.47
C LEU A 469 -6.96 -23.01 8.39
N PHE A 470 -6.71 -24.03 7.56
CA PHE A 470 -7.64 -25.13 7.30
C PHE A 470 -7.03 -26.49 7.61
N THR A 471 -7.84 -27.42 8.11
CA THR A 471 -7.42 -28.79 8.43
C THR A 471 -8.32 -29.84 7.75
N VAL A 472 -7.80 -31.05 7.56
CA VAL A 472 -8.53 -32.15 6.89
C VAL A 472 -9.27 -33.05 7.88
N SER A 473 -8.72 -33.20 9.09
CA SER A 473 -9.24 -34.11 10.13
C SER A 473 -9.79 -33.30 11.32
N GLU A 474 -10.91 -33.75 11.88
CA GLU A 474 -11.44 -33.25 13.16
C GLU A 474 -10.55 -33.75 14.30
N GLY A 475 -10.08 -32.83 15.15
CA GLY A 475 -9.36 -33.15 16.39
C GLY A 475 -7.83 -33.07 16.35
N ASP A 476 -7.20 -33.03 15.17
CA ASP A 476 -5.71 -33.04 15.10
C ASP A 476 -5.08 -31.72 15.54
N ARG A 477 -5.66 -30.57 15.16
CA ARG A 477 -5.09 -29.24 15.41
C ARG A 477 -6.15 -28.15 15.40
N PRO A 478 -5.95 -27.05 16.14
CA PRO A 478 -6.86 -25.92 16.06
C PRO A 478 -6.78 -25.27 14.68
N ALA A 479 -7.92 -25.11 14.04
CA ALA A 479 -8.04 -24.52 12.70
C ALA A 479 -9.35 -23.74 12.58
N LEU A 480 -9.45 -22.88 11.57
CA LEU A 480 -10.67 -22.10 11.31
C LEU A 480 -11.82 -23.01 10.87
N ARG A 481 -11.52 -24.05 10.08
CA ARG A 481 -12.54 -25.01 9.63
C ARG A 481 -11.91 -26.33 9.20
N VAL A 482 -12.63 -27.42 9.44
CA VAL A 482 -12.33 -28.74 8.84
C VAL A 482 -12.92 -28.79 7.44
N VAL A 483 -12.10 -29.19 6.47
CA VAL A 483 -12.38 -29.12 5.04
C VAL A 483 -11.86 -30.39 4.35
N SER A 484 -12.56 -30.88 3.33
CA SER A 484 -12.13 -32.08 2.60
C SER A 484 -10.75 -31.91 1.93
N THR A 485 -10.03 -33.01 1.67
CA THR A 485 -8.73 -32.97 0.97
C THR A 485 -8.83 -32.39 -0.45
N GLN A 486 -9.97 -32.55 -1.11
CA GLN A 486 -10.23 -31.98 -2.43
C GLN A 486 -10.41 -30.46 -2.33
N THR A 487 -11.25 -30.00 -1.40
CA THR A 487 -11.52 -28.59 -1.18
C THR A 487 -10.26 -27.86 -0.67
N LEU A 488 -9.42 -28.49 0.15
CA LEU A 488 -8.14 -27.91 0.56
C LEU A 488 -7.18 -27.69 -0.63
N ARG A 489 -7.08 -28.67 -1.54
CA ARG A 489 -6.28 -28.51 -2.78
C ARG A 489 -6.85 -27.42 -3.70
N LEU A 490 -8.18 -27.28 -3.76
CA LEU A 490 -8.83 -26.20 -4.49
C LEU A 490 -8.56 -24.83 -3.84
N LEU A 491 -8.60 -24.72 -2.51
CA LEU A 491 -8.22 -23.51 -1.76
C LEU A 491 -6.78 -23.10 -2.06
N GLU A 492 -5.83 -24.04 -1.98
CA GLU A 492 -4.42 -23.72 -2.26
C GLU A 492 -4.20 -23.21 -3.68
N ARG A 493 -4.86 -23.81 -4.67
CA ARG A 493 -4.75 -23.38 -6.08
C ARG A 493 -5.43 -22.03 -6.31
N SER A 494 -6.61 -21.86 -5.75
CA SER A 494 -7.41 -20.63 -5.84
C SER A 494 -6.66 -19.45 -5.20
N ALA A 495 -6.15 -19.64 -3.99
CA ALA A 495 -5.38 -18.64 -3.28
C ALA A 495 -4.07 -18.30 -4.02
N ARG A 496 -3.34 -19.29 -4.54
CA ARG A 496 -2.14 -19.06 -5.36
C ARG A 496 -2.42 -18.28 -6.63
N LEU A 497 -3.54 -18.55 -7.29
CA LEU A 497 -3.96 -17.84 -8.50
C LEU A 497 -4.28 -16.38 -8.18
N VAL A 498 -5.13 -16.13 -7.18
CA VAL A 498 -5.53 -14.77 -6.76
C VAL A 498 -4.33 -13.95 -6.32
N VAL A 499 -3.50 -14.50 -5.40
CA VAL A 499 -2.29 -13.83 -4.93
C VAL A 499 -1.30 -13.65 -6.09
N GLY A 500 -1.16 -14.64 -6.97
CA GLY A 500 -0.32 -14.56 -8.16
C GLY A 500 -0.70 -13.41 -9.10
N VAL A 501 -2.00 -13.21 -9.37
CA VAL A 501 -2.49 -12.11 -10.22
C VAL A 501 -2.25 -10.75 -9.55
N VAL A 502 -2.45 -10.64 -8.23
CA VAL A 502 -2.15 -9.43 -7.45
C VAL A 502 -0.65 -9.10 -7.49
N LEU A 503 0.20 -10.10 -7.25
CA LEU A 503 1.66 -9.94 -7.29
C LEU A 503 2.17 -9.62 -8.70
N ALA A 504 1.57 -10.22 -9.74
CA ALA A 504 1.90 -9.92 -11.13
C ALA A 504 1.59 -8.46 -11.47
N ARG A 505 0.43 -7.93 -11.04
CA ARG A 505 0.12 -6.50 -11.21
C ARG A 505 1.12 -5.61 -10.47
N TRP A 506 1.43 -5.95 -9.21
CA TRP A 506 2.38 -5.18 -8.42
C TRP A 506 3.76 -5.14 -9.09
N PHE A 507 4.29 -6.30 -9.49
CA PHE A 507 5.58 -6.42 -10.15
C PHE A 507 5.61 -5.73 -11.53
N LEU A 508 4.62 -5.97 -12.39
CA LEU A 508 4.52 -5.31 -13.70
C LEU A 508 4.32 -3.80 -13.55
N GLY A 509 3.67 -3.35 -12.48
CA GLY A 509 3.56 -1.95 -12.11
C GLY A 509 4.92 -1.33 -11.81
N ILE A 510 5.76 -2.00 -11.01
CA ILE A 510 7.14 -1.54 -10.74
C ILE A 510 7.94 -1.49 -12.04
N VAL A 511 7.85 -2.51 -12.90
CA VAL A 511 8.55 -2.49 -14.19
C VAL A 511 8.08 -1.33 -15.07
N ALA A 512 6.77 -1.12 -15.21
CA ALA A 512 6.24 -0.05 -16.04
C ALA A 512 6.57 1.35 -15.50
N LEU A 513 6.46 1.55 -14.18
CA LEU A 513 6.58 2.86 -13.55
C LEU A 513 8.01 3.22 -13.16
N ASP A 514 8.71 2.32 -12.47
CA ASP A 514 10.02 2.58 -11.87
C ASP A 514 11.16 2.31 -12.86
N LEU A 515 11.06 1.27 -13.73
CA LEU A 515 12.10 0.95 -14.71
C LEU A 515 11.91 1.68 -16.04
N LEU A 516 10.70 1.60 -16.61
CA LEU A 516 10.43 2.11 -17.95
C LEU A 516 9.97 3.58 -17.96
N GLY A 517 9.55 4.12 -16.80
CA GLY A 517 8.99 5.48 -16.73
C GLY A 517 7.79 5.68 -17.67
N ALA A 518 6.99 4.63 -17.87
CA ALA A 518 5.92 4.55 -18.85
C ALA A 518 4.56 4.51 -18.14
N ASP A 519 3.98 5.69 -17.91
CA ASP A 519 2.69 5.85 -17.24
C ASP A 519 1.56 5.16 -18.00
N ARG A 520 1.59 5.20 -19.35
CA ARG A 520 0.56 4.57 -20.19
C ARG A 520 0.68 3.06 -20.21
N LEU A 521 1.89 2.52 -20.12
CA LEU A 521 2.07 1.08 -19.99
C LEU A 521 1.48 0.57 -18.66
N ALA A 522 1.62 1.33 -17.57
CA ALA A 522 1.01 0.98 -16.30
C ALA A 522 -0.52 1.02 -16.34
N ASP A 523 -1.13 1.94 -17.11
CA ASP A 523 -2.57 1.94 -17.38
C ASP A 523 -3.01 0.64 -18.08
N ILE A 524 -2.26 0.18 -19.09
CA ILE A 524 -2.52 -1.10 -19.79
C ILE A 524 -2.42 -2.27 -18.82
N VAL A 525 -1.37 -2.31 -18.00
CA VAL A 525 -1.21 -3.32 -16.95
C VAL A 525 -2.41 -3.29 -15.99
N GLY A 526 -2.97 -2.11 -15.70
CA GLY A 526 -4.23 -1.95 -14.95
C GLY A 526 -5.44 -2.58 -15.63
N VAL A 527 -5.67 -2.28 -16.91
CA VAL A 527 -6.78 -2.85 -17.67
C VAL A 527 -6.65 -4.38 -17.78
N LEU A 528 -5.45 -4.88 -18.11
CA LEU A 528 -5.17 -6.32 -18.19
C LEU A 528 -5.37 -7.02 -16.85
N TYR A 529 -5.00 -6.36 -15.75
CA TYR A 529 -5.27 -6.88 -14.40
C TYR A 529 -6.76 -6.95 -14.09
N THR A 530 -7.54 -5.91 -14.42
CA THR A 530 -9.00 -5.93 -14.21
C THR A 530 -9.64 -7.06 -15.01
N LEU A 531 -9.26 -7.23 -16.29
CA LEU A 531 -9.68 -8.36 -17.11
C LEU A 531 -9.24 -9.71 -16.50
N GLY A 532 -8.01 -9.77 -15.97
CA GLY A 532 -7.47 -10.91 -15.26
C GLY A 532 -8.27 -11.27 -14.01
N ILE A 533 -8.65 -10.30 -13.17
CA ILE A 533 -9.52 -10.55 -12.01
C ILE A 533 -10.87 -11.08 -12.46
N VAL A 534 -11.50 -10.47 -13.48
CA VAL A 534 -12.80 -10.93 -13.99
C VAL A 534 -12.69 -12.38 -14.47
N ALA A 535 -11.66 -12.72 -15.24
CA ALA A 535 -11.40 -14.08 -15.69
C ALA A 535 -11.13 -15.06 -14.54
N VAL A 536 -10.30 -14.67 -13.55
CA VAL A 536 -10.03 -15.47 -12.35
C VAL A 536 -11.29 -15.67 -11.53
N THR A 537 -12.12 -14.65 -11.37
CA THR A 537 -13.38 -14.70 -10.62
C THR A 537 -14.37 -15.62 -11.30
N ALA A 538 -14.53 -15.49 -12.62
CA ALA A 538 -15.35 -16.38 -13.42
C ALA A 538 -14.86 -17.83 -13.31
N TRP A 539 -13.55 -18.06 -13.39
CA TRP A 539 -12.94 -19.38 -13.23
C TRP A 539 -13.16 -19.95 -11.82
N LEU A 540 -13.01 -19.14 -10.76
CA LEU A 540 -13.27 -19.54 -9.38
C LEU A 540 -14.74 -19.92 -9.18
N LEU A 541 -15.67 -19.09 -9.65
CA LEU A 541 -17.11 -19.36 -9.55
C LEU A 541 -17.49 -20.65 -10.28
N LEU A 542 -16.89 -20.91 -11.43
CA LEU A 542 -17.10 -22.16 -12.17
C LEU A 542 -16.49 -23.38 -11.46
N ARG A 543 -15.33 -23.22 -10.82
CA ARG A 543 -14.61 -24.33 -10.20
C ARG A 543 -15.15 -24.70 -8.83
N TRP A 544 -15.69 -23.72 -8.10
CA TRP A 544 -16.30 -23.87 -6.78
C TRP A 544 -17.81 -24.09 -6.84
N SER A 545 -18.38 -24.27 -8.03
CA SER A 545 -19.84 -24.31 -8.21
C SER A 545 -20.51 -25.44 -7.44
N ASP A 546 -19.80 -26.54 -7.23
CA ASP A 546 -20.35 -27.74 -6.60
C ASP A 546 -20.34 -27.55 -5.08
N GLU A 547 -19.20 -27.12 -4.52
CA GLU A 547 -19.04 -26.82 -3.10
C GLU A 547 -19.95 -25.67 -2.63
N ILE A 548 -20.12 -24.62 -3.45
CA ILE A 548 -21.04 -23.51 -3.15
C ILE A 548 -22.48 -24.01 -3.12
N ARG A 549 -22.88 -24.86 -4.08
CA ARG A 549 -24.24 -25.42 -4.12
C ARG A 549 -24.51 -26.33 -2.93
N ASP A 550 -23.56 -27.18 -2.56
CA ASP A 550 -23.69 -28.04 -1.39
C ASP A 550 -23.76 -27.24 -0.09
N ALA A 551 -22.98 -26.17 0.03
CA ALA A 551 -23.09 -25.24 1.15
C ALA A 551 -24.47 -24.56 1.19
N VAL A 552 -25.00 -24.07 0.06
CA VAL A 552 -26.34 -23.47 -0.01
C VAL A 552 -27.44 -24.47 0.34
N ARG A 553 -27.33 -25.74 -0.08
CA ARG A 553 -28.25 -26.83 0.31
C ARG A 553 -28.28 -27.07 1.82
N GLY A 554 -27.13 -26.97 2.49
CA GLY A 554 -27.05 -27.08 3.95
C GLY A 554 -27.86 -26.01 4.70
N PHE A 555 -28.03 -24.83 4.10
CA PHE A 555 -28.82 -23.73 4.68
C PHE A 555 -30.29 -23.70 4.20
N SER A 556 -30.70 -24.54 3.24
CA SER A 556 -31.95 -24.37 2.49
C SER A 556 -33.21 -25.00 3.12
N SER A 557 -33.22 -25.31 4.42
CA SER A 557 -34.35 -26.01 5.09
C SER A 557 -35.69 -25.23 5.16
N GLY A 558 -35.89 -24.16 4.37
CA GLY A 558 -37.19 -23.47 4.32
C GLY A 558 -37.41 -22.39 3.27
N GLY A 559 -36.58 -22.25 2.22
CA GLY A 559 -36.70 -21.15 1.24
C GLY A 559 -36.69 -21.61 -0.21
N GLY A 560 -37.76 -21.32 -0.97
CA GLY A 560 -37.87 -21.66 -2.39
C GLY A 560 -36.79 -21.06 -3.30
N LEU A 561 -36.17 -19.94 -2.88
CA LEU A 561 -35.03 -19.34 -3.58
C LEU A 561 -33.75 -20.16 -3.46
N ALA A 562 -33.46 -20.72 -2.28
CA ALA A 562 -32.27 -21.53 -2.06
C ALA A 562 -32.36 -22.88 -2.82
N ALA A 563 -33.57 -23.47 -2.87
CA ALA A 563 -33.83 -24.65 -3.69
C ALA A 563 -33.71 -24.36 -5.20
N ARG A 564 -34.20 -23.21 -5.68
CA ARG A 564 -34.05 -22.76 -7.07
C ARG A 564 -32.58 -22.52 -7.44
N LEU A 565 -31.81 -21.88 -6.56
CA LEU A 565 -30.38 -21.64 -6.78
C LEU A 565 -29.57 -22.94 -6.79
N ALA A 566 -29.93 -23.90 -5.95
CA ALA A 566 -29.28 -25.22 -5.90
C ALA A 566 -29.62 -26.12 -7.10
N GLY A 567 -30.74 -25.86 -7.80
CA GLY A 567 -31.22 -26.63 -8.96
C GLY A 567 -30.79 -26.09 -10.34
N LEU A 568 -30.00 -25.02 -10.40
CA LEU A 568 -29.46 -24.51 -11.67
C LEU A 568 -28.31 -25.41 -12.17
N GLU A 569 -28.65 -26.47 -12.92
CA GLU A 569 -27.69 -27.47 -13.43
C GLU A 569 -27.24 -27.27 -14.89
N GLY A 570 -27.55 -26.14 -15.52
CA GLY A 570 -27.26 -25.98 -16.95
C GLY A 570 -25.81 -25.62 -17.32
N GLY A 571 -25.65 -24.98 -18.48
CA GLY A 571 -24.35 -24.66 -19.09
C GLY A 571 -23.41 -23.82 -18.21
N PRO A 572 -22.13 -23.66 -18.58
CA PRO A 572 -21.11 -23.02 -17.75
C PRO A 572 -21.52 -21.61 -17.28
N VAL A 573 -22.16 -20.81 -18.13
CA VAL A 573 -22.65 -19.47 -17.76
C VAL A 573 -23.70 -19.54 -16.64
N GLN A 574 -24.63 -20.50 -16.69
CA GLN A 574 -25.65 -20.67 -15.65
C GLN A 574 -25.04 -21.14 -14.33
N ARG A 575 -24.03 -22.03 -14.37
CA ARG A 575 -23.26 -22.43 -13.18
C ARG A 575 -22.51 -21.26 -12.55
N MET A 576 -21.90 -20.41 -13.36
CA MET A 576 -21.20 -19.21 -12.89
C MET A 576 -22.17 -18.25 -12.19
N VAL A 577 -23.31 -17.95 -12.83
CA VAL A 577 -24.35 -17.07 -12.27
C VAL A 577 -24.95 -17.65 -10.99
N GLY A 578 -25.31 -18.94 -11.00
CA GLY A 578 -25.84 -19.65 -9.83
C GLY A 578 -24.86 -19.63 -8.65
N SER A 579 -23.57 -19.81 -8.91
CA SER A 579 -22.52 -19.75 -7.89
C SER A 579 -22.31 -18.34 -7.36
N ALA A 580 -22.38 -17.31 -8.21
CA ALA A 580 -22.29 -15.91 -7.77
C ALA A 580 -23.44 -15.55 -6.82
N PHE A 581 -24.67 -15.92 -7.18
CA PHE A 581 -25.83 -15.75 -6.30
C PHE A 581 -25.73 -16.62 -5.03
N GLY A 582 -25.19 -17.83 -5.13
CA GLY A 582 -24.92 -18.70 -3.98
C GLY A 582 -23.93 -18.09 -2.99
N VAL A 583 -22.83 -17.49 -3.48
CA VAL A 583 -21.87 -16.76 -2.64
C VAL A 583 -22.52 -15.54 -1.99
N ALA A 584 -23.27 -14.74 -2.75
CA ALA A 584 -24.00 -13.58 -2.21
C ALA A 584 -25.00 -13.99 -1.12
N TRP A 585 -25.72 -15.10 -1.33
CA TRP A 585 -26.66 -15.66 -0.35
C TRP A 585 -25.96 -16.13 0.93
N LEU A 586 -24.87 -16.89 0.79
CA LEU A 586 -24.05 -17.35 1.91
C LEU A 586 -23.44 -16.17 2.69
N PHE A 587 -22.99 -15.13 1.98
CA PHE A 587 -22.48 -13.91 2.61
C PHE A 587 -23.57 -13.18 3.39
N TRP A 588 -24.77 -13.01 2.81
CA TRP A 588 -25.91 -12.39 3.50
C TRP A 588 -26.33 -13.19 4.74
N HIS A 589 -26.38 -14.52 4.65
CA HIS A 589 -26.73 -15.35 5.81
C HIS A 589 -25.63 -15.36 6.87
N GLY A 590 -24.36 -15.46 6.47
CA GLY A 590 -23.23 -15.40 7.38
C GLY A 590 -23.12 -14.06 8.10
N THR A 591 -23.39 -12.95 7.40
CA THR A 591 -23.43 -11.61 8.02
C THR A 591 -24.63 -11.44 8.95
N ALA A 592 -25.82 -11.94 8.59
CA ALA A 592 -26.98 -11.94 9.48
C ALA A 592 -26.71 -12.74 10.76
N GLU A 593 -26.08 -13.91 10.64
CA GLU A 593 -25.69 -14.72 11.79
C GLU A 593 -24.60 -14.05 12.63
N LEU A 594 -23.62 -13.40 11.98
CA LEU A 594 -22.60 -12.60 12.65
C LEU A 594 -23.21 -11.43 13.42
N VAL A 595 -24.18 -10.72 12.85
CA VAL A 595 -24.88 -9.62 13.52
C VAL A 595 -25.65 -10.14 14.73
N VAL A 596 -26.32 -11.29 14.62
CA VAL A 596 -27.00 -11.93 15.77
C VAL A 596 -26.00 -12.31 16.86
N ARG A 597 -24.87 -12.93 16.51
CA ARG A 597 -23.81 -13.32 17.47
C ARG A 597 -23.10 -12.10 18.08
N MET A 598 -22.85 -11.04 17.32
CA MET A 598 -22.31 -9.78 17.83
C MET A 598 -23.30 -9.08 18.76
N ALA A 599 -24.60 -9.17 18.47
CA ALA A 599 -25.66 -8.64 19.33
C ALA A 599 -25.74 -9.35 20.69
N GLU A 600 -25.38 -10.64 20.76
CA GLU A 600 -25.30 -11.41 22.02
C GLU A 600 -24.18 -10.91 22.96
N GLY A 601 -23.16 -10.23 22.42
CA GLY A 601 -22.02 -9.72 23.19
C GLY A 601 -22.15 -8.28 23.70
N ARG A 602 -23.14 -7.50 23.24
CA ARG A 602 -23.25 -6.07 23.55
C ARG A 602 -24.65 -5.69 24.08
N PRO A 603 -24.76 -5.11 25.29
CA PRO A 603 -26.04 -4.72 25.91
C PRO A 603 -26.95 -3.84 25.04
N GLY A 604 -26.38 -3.02 24.15
CA GLY A 604 -27.12 -2.08 23.30
C GLY A 604 -27.80 -2.67 22.06
N LEU A 605 -27.49 -3.90 21.65
CA LEU A 605 -28.02 -4.52 20.42
C LEU A 605 -29.06 -5.61 20.67
N GLY A 606 -29.46 -5.84 21.92
CA GLY A 606 -30.43 -6.86 22.30
C GLY A 606 -31.81 -6.71 21.63
N TRP A 607 -32.20 -5.48 21.27
CA TRP A 607 -33.47 -5.18 20.60
C TRP A 607 -33.57 -5.77 19.18
N LEU A 608 -32.45 -5.84 18.44
CA LEU A 608 -32.40 -6.46 17.10
C LEU A 608 -32.57 -7.97 17.20
N ALA A 609 -31.85 -8.59 18.14
CA ALA A 609 -31.95 -10.02 18.38
C ALA A 609 -33.36 -10.45 18.81
N SER A 610 -34.02 -9.67 19.67
CA SER A 610 -35.40 -9.94 20.10
C SER A 610 -36.43 -9.62 19.00
N ALA A 611 -36.19 -8.63 18.12
CA ALA A 611 -37.00 -8.39 16.94
C ALA A 611 -36.95 -9.57 15.94
N PHE A 612 -35.76 -10.12 15.67
CA PHE A 612 -35.62 -11.32 14.83
C PHE A 612 -36.23 -12.57 15.49
N ALA A 613 -36.09 -12.74 16.81
CA ALA A 613 -36.73 -13.83 17.54
C ALA A 613 -38.27 -13.74 17.46
N ARG A 614 -38.84 -12.54 17.66
CA ARG A 614 -40.28 -12.27 17.47
C ARG A 614 -40.73 -12.53 16.04
N ALA A 615 -40.00 -12.05 15.04
CA ALA A 615 -40.35 -12.25 13.63
C ALA A 615 -40.32 -13.74 13.21
N ARG A 616 -39.41 -14.53 13.80
CA ARG A 616 -39.33 -15.98 13.58
C ARG A 616 -40.49 -16.73 14.23
N LEU A 617 -40.87 -16.36 15.46
CA LEU A 617 -41.98 -17.00 16.18
C LEU A 617 -43.36 -16.53 15.67
N ARG A 618 -43.50 -15.29 15.20
CA ARG A 618 -44.75 -14.76 14.59
C ARG A 618 -45.18 -15.51 13.33
N LYS A 619 -44.25 -16.11 12.57
CA LYS A 619 -44.61 -16.96 11.42
C LYS A 619 -45.40 -18.22 11.81
N VAL A 620 -45.39 -18.60 13.09
CA VAL A 620 -46.12 -19.75 13.66
C VAL A 620 -47.51 -19.37 14.18
N GLU A 621 -47.80 -18.06 14.33
CA GLU A 621 -49.02 -17.54 14.97
C GLU A 621 -50.30 -17.72 14.11
N GLY A 622 -50.17 -18.23 12.88
CA GLY A 622 -51.27 -18.39 11.92
C GLY A 622 -52.25 -19.53 12.20
N GLN A 623 -52.01 -20.40 13.19
CA GLN A 623 -52.97 -21.43 13.60
C GLN A 623 -52.95 -21.61 15.14
N PRO A 624 -53.97 -21.13 15.87
CA PRO A 624 -54.04 -21.35 17.30
C PRO A 624 -54.37 -22.81 17.59
N ALA A 625 -53.36 -23.62 17.91
CA ALA A 625 -53.61 -24.89 18.58
C ALA A 625 -54.38 -24.60 19.89
N GLU A 626 -55.51 -25.27 20.11
CA GLU A 626 -56.33 -25.13 21.31
C GLU A 626 -55.47 -25.27 22.58
N ARG A 627 -55.23 -24.15 23.26
CA ARG A 627 -54.40 -24.12 24.46
C ARG A 627 -55.22 -24.59 25.65
N ARG A 628 -54.89 -25.74 26.22
CA ARG A 628 -55.42 -26.16 27.54
C ARG A 628 -54.61 -25.48 28.65
N PRO A 629 -55.22 -24.63 29.51
CA PRO A 629 -54.52 -24.04 30.65
C PRO A 629 -54.06 -25.12 31.61
N ILE A 630 -52.97 -24.88 32.33
CA ILE A 630 -52.47 -25.81 33.36
C ILE A 630 -53.52 -26.00 34.48
N PRO A 631 -53.67 -27.23 35.02
CA PRO A 631 -54.54 -27.46 36.17
C PRO A 631 -54.11 -26.62 37.39
N PRO A 632 -55.06 -26.21 38.25
CA PRO A 632 -54.74 -25.40 39.43
C PRO A 632 -53.74 -26.09 40.37
N GLU A 633 -53.80 -27.42 40.49
CA GLU A 633 -52.87 -28.22 41.30
C GLU A 633 -51.41 -28.07 40.85
N VAL A 634 -51.16 -28.04 39.53
CA VAL A 634 -49.83 -27.86 38.94
C VAL A 634 -49.34 -26.43 39.18
N ARG A 635 -50.23 -25.45 39.01
CA ARG A 635 -49.93 -24.04 39.29
C ARG A 635 -49.55 -23.83 40.76
N ASP A 636 -50.28 -24.46 41.68
CA ASP A 636 -49.99 -24.40 43.12
C ASP A 636 -48.68 -25.10 43.49
N ALA A 637 -48.38 -26.25 42.89
CA ALA A 637 -47.10 -26.94 43.08
C ALA A 637 -45.91 -26.08 42.62
N LEU A 638 -46.03 -25.44 41.45
CA LEU A 638 -45.02 -24.51 40.93
C LEU A 638 -44.92 -23.24 41.79
N ALA A 639 -46.02 -22.70 42.29
CA ALA A 639 -46.02 -21.53 43.16
C ALA A 639 -45.31 -21.81 44.50
N ARG A 640 -45.43 -23.03 45.04
CA ARG A 640 -44.78 -23.46 46.28
C ARG A 640 -43.30 -23.81 46.12
N SER A 641 -42.81 -24.09 44.91
CA SER A 641 -41.40 -24.44 44.74
C SER A 641 -40.50 -23.22 44.98
N PHE A 642 -39.44 -23.42 45.76
CA PHE A 642 -38.47 -22.38 46.11
C PHE A 642 -37.07 -22.82 45.70
N VAL A 643 -36.41 -21.98 44.91
CA VAL A 643 -35.01 -22.16 44.50
C VAL A 643 -34.30 -20.81 44.69
N PRO A 644 -33.15 -20.77 45.40
CA PRO A 644 -32.37 -19.56 45.57
C PRO A 644 -32.04 -18.89 44.23
N ILE A 645 -32.11 -17.56 44.18
CA ILE A 645 -31.80 -16.80 42.98
C ILE A 645 -30.27 -16.77 42.81
N PRO A 646 -29.71 -17.16 41.64
CA PRO A 646 -28.27 -17.19 41.44
C PRO A 646 -27.71 -15.76 41.42
N ARG A 647 -26.87 -15.45 42.41
CA ARG A 647 -26.32 -14.09 42.67
C ARG A 647 -24.83 -14.11 43.04
N ASP A 648 -24.07 -15.03 42.47
CA ASP A 648 -22.69 -15.31 42.90
C ASP A 648 -21.78 -14.08 42.90
N ALA A 649 -21.91 -13.20 41.89
CA ALA A 649 -21.09 -11.99 41.78
C ALA A 649 -21.45 -10.94 42.85
N GLU A 650 -22.75 -10.69 43.06
CA GLU A 650 -23.23 -9.76 44.06
C GLU A 650 -22.98 -10.27 45.48
N LEU A 651 -23.09 -11.59 45.70
CA LEU A 651 -22.76 -12.24 46.96
C LEU A 651 -21.26 -12.16 47.26
N ALA A 652 -20.38 -12.38 46.27
CA ALA A 652 -18.94 -12.20 46.47
C ALA A 652 -18.57 -10.74 46.80
N ALA A 653 -19.24 -9.77 46.18
CA ALA A 653 -19.04 -8.35 46.49
C ALA A 653 -19.53 -7.98 47.90
N LEU A 654 -20.66 -8.57 48.33
CA LEU A 654 -21.16 -8.47 49.69
C LEU A 654 -20.18 -9.07 50.69
N ASP A 655 -19.69 -10.28 50.44
CA ASP A 655 -18.73 -10.98 51.31
C ASP A 655 -17.46 -10.14 51.48
N ALA A 656 -16.90 -9.60 50.39
CA ALA A 656 -15.74 -8.72 50.45
C ALA A 656 -16.00 -7.44 51.27
N ALA A 657 -17.19 -6.84 51.14
CA ALA A 657 -17.55 -5.65 51.91
C ALA A 657 -17.70 -5.94 53.41
N LEU A 658 -18.29 -7.09 53.75
CA LEU A 658 -18.45 -7.56 55.13
C LEU A 658 -17.11 -7.91 55.77
N GLU A 659 -16.24 -8.63 55.07
CA GLU A 659 -14.90 -8.99 55.54
C GLU A 659 -14.03 -7.74 55.76
N ALA A 660 -14.06 -6.79 54.82
CA ALA A 660 -13.30 -5.55 54.95
C ALA A 660 -13.80 -4.68 56.13
N TRP A 661 -15.12 -4.66 56.38
CA TRP A 661 -15.64 -4.01 57.58
C TRP A 661 -15.25 -4.76 58.87
N SER A 662 -15.32 -6.09 58.87
CA SER A 662 -14.95 -6.91 60.04
C SER A 662 -13.50 -6.67 60.46
N ALA A 663 -12.60 -6.51 59.48
CA ALA A 663 -11.18 -6.23 59.69
C ALA A 663 -10.89 -4.79 60.16
N GLU A 664 -11.48 -3.78 59.52
CA GLU A 664 -11.14 -2.39 59.78
C GLU A 664 -12.00 -1.69 60.83
N ARG A 665 -13.20 -2.24 61.11
CA ARG A 665 -14.21 -1.71 62.05
C ARG A 665 -14.55 -0.23 61.84
N ARG A 666 -14.54 0.23 60.59
CA ARG A 666 -14.88 1.61 60.19
C ARG A 666 -15.86 1.63 59.01
N ARG A 667 -16.68 2.69 58.95
CA ARG A 667 -17.72 2.88 57.91
C ARG A 667 -18.63 1.65 57.78
N GLY A 668 -19.26 1.24 58.88
CA GLY A 668 -20.17 0.08 58.91
C GLY A 668 -21.53 0.34 58.28
N MET A 669 -21.59 0.89 57.06
CA MET A 669 -22.86 1.03 56.33
C MET A 669 -22.74 0.42 54.95
N ILE A 670 -23.61 -0.53 54.63
CA ILE A 670 -23.65 -1.25 53.35
C ILE A 670 -25.05 -1.12 52.77
N ALA A 671 -25.15 -0.64 51.53
CA ALA A 671 -26.42 -0.56 50.82
C ALA A 671 -26.60 -1.74 49.86
N VAL A 672 -27.76 -2.38 49.88
CA VAL A 672 -28.21 -3.35 48.88
C VAL A 672 -29.26 -2.66 48.02
N VAL A 673 -28.90 -2.38 46.77
CA VAL A 673 -29.68 -1.56 45.84
C VAL A 673 -30.29 -2.45 44.77
N ALA A 674 -31.61 -2.47 44.68
CA ALA A 674 -32.29 -3.28 43.68
C ALA A 674 -33.69 -2.75 43.36
N ASP A 675 -34.16 -2.98 42.14
CA ASP A 675 -35.58 -2.84 41.83
C ASP A 675 -36.39 -3.95 42.49
N ARG A 676 -37.69 -3.72 42.65
CA ARG A 676 -38.61 -4.70 43.21
C ARG A 676 -38.57 -6.01 42.42
N GLY A 677 -38.55 -7.14 43.11
CA GLY A 677 -38.49 -8.47 42.50
C GLY A 677 -37.12 -8.95 42.05
N MET A 678 -36.07 -8.12 42.13
CA MET A 678 -34.71 -8.51 41.75
C MET A 678 -34.02 -9.46 42.75
N GLY A 679 -34.61 -9.71 43.91
CA GLY A 679 -34.04 -10.61 44.94
C GLY A 679 -33.26 -9.89 46.06
N ARG A 680 -33.54 -8.61 46.32
CA ARG A 680 -32.92 -7.82 47.41
C ARG A 680 -33.01 -8.54 48.77
N GLY A 681 -34.20 -9.01 49.13
CA GLY A 681 -34.43 -9.72 50.39
C GLY A 681 -33.54 -10.95 50.53
N ALA A 682 -33.40 -11.76 49.46
CA ALA A 682 -32.53 -12.93 49.48
C ALA A 682 -31.05 -12.59 49.72
N VAL A 683 -30.57 -11.47 49.14
CA VAL A 683 -29.19 -10.99 49.38
C VAL A 683 -29.02 -10.47 50.81
N ILE A 684 -30.02 -9.77 51.36
CA ILE A 684 -30.00 -9.29 52.75
C ILE A 684 -30.01 -10.47 53.73
N GLU A 685 -30.83 -11.49 53.50
CA GLU A 685 -30.84 -12.71 54.32
C GLU A 685 -29.47 -13.39 54.30
N ARG A 686 -28.87 -13.52 53.11
CA ARG A 686 -27.52 -14.09 53.00
C ARG A 686 -26.46 -13.25 53.70
N ALA A 687 -26.59 -11.92 53.68
CA ALA A 687 -25.73 -11.02 54.43
C ALA A 687 -25.82 -11.26 55.93
N VAL A 688 -27.04 -11.43 56.45
CA VAL A 688 -27.28 -11.73 57.87
C VAL A 688 -26.66 -13.06 58.28
N GLU A 689 -26.85 -14.11 57.47
CA GLU A 689 -26.22 -15.42 57.70
C GLU A 689 -24.70 -15.30 57.74
N ARG A 690 -24.09 -14.63 56.75
CA ARG A 690 -22.64 -14.46 56.65
C ARG A 690 -22.07 -13.67 57.83
N VAL A 691 -22.79 -12.66 58.29
CA VAL A 691 -22.39 -11.90 59.48
C VAL A 691 -22.42 -12.79 60.74
N GLY A 692 -23.43 -13.65 60.88
CA GLY A 692 -23.48 -14.64 61.96
C GLY A 692 -22.34 -15.66 61.91
N GLU A 693 -21.86 -16.02 60.71
CA GLU A 693 -20.67 -16.87 60.55
C GLU A 693 -19.37 -16.14 60.94
N LEU A 694 -19.25 -14.85 60.62
CA LEU A 694 -18.04 -14.05 60.86
C LEU A 694 -17.91 -13.55 62.30
N ASP A 695 -19.03 -13.23 62.97
CA ASP A 695 -19.06 -12.69 64.34
C ASP A 695 -20.30 -13.21 65.09
N PRO A 696 -20.26 -14.46 65.62
CA PRO A 696 -21.42 -15.13 66.21
C PRO A 696 -21.99 -14.45 67.47
N GLU A 697 -21.20 -13.62 68.14
CA GLU A 697 -21.59 -12.93 69.39
C GLU A 697 -22.44 -11.68 69.14
N ARG A 698 -22.53 -11.21 67.88
CA ARG A 698 -23.29 -10.00 67.53
C ARG A 698 -24.78 -10.28 67.37
N GLU A 699 -25.57 -9.46 68.05
CA GLU A 699 -27.02 -9.46 67.89
C GLU A 699 -27.42 -8.82 66.54
N VAL A 700 -28.21 -9.54 65.75
CA VAL A 700 -28.83 -9.01 64.52
C VAL A 700 -30.23 -8.51 64.82
N ARG A 701 -30.47 -7.22 64.61
CA ARG A 701 -31.78 -6.58 64.81
C ARG A 701 -32.34 -6.10 63.47
N ARG A 702 -33.52 -6.60 63.10
CA ARG A 702 -34.27 -6.14 61.92
C ARG A 702 -35.18 -4.98 62.30
N ILE A 703 -35.10 -3.91 61.54
CA ILE A 703 -35.85 -2.67 61.74
C ILE A 703 -36.73 -2.46 60.52
N ALA A 704 -38.05 -2.54 60.71
CA ALA A 704 -39.02 -2.32 59.66
C ALA A 704 -39.55 -0.87 59.69
N LEU A 705 -39.58 -0.22 58.52
CA LEU A 705 -40.27 1.05 58.35
C LEU A 705 -41.78 0.81 58.19
N ALA A 706 -42.53 1.09 59.26
CA ALA A 706 -43.98 0.92 59.30
C ALA A 706 -44.75 1.89 58.38
N GLY A 707 -44.13 3.00 57.96
CA GLY A 707 -44.76 3.98 57.07
C GLY A 707 -43.77 4.96 56.47
N ARG A 708 -44.24 5.75 55.49
CA ARG A 708 -43.45 6.81 54.86
C ARG A 708 -43.40 8.05 55.76
N THR A 709 -42.22 8.62 55.95
CA THR A 709 -42.06 9.90 56.68
C THR A 709 -40.93 10.69 56.06
N HIS A 710 -41.17 11.97 55.80
CA HIS A 710 -40.14 12.92 55.33
C HIS A 710 -39.78 13.94 56.43
N ASP A 711 -40.47 13.89 57.57
CA ASP A 711 -40.22 14.70 58.75
C ASP A 711 -39.07 14.10 59.59
N PRO A 712 -37.96 14.84 59.81
CA PRO A 712 -36.79 14.35 60.55
C PRO A 712 -37.12 13.95 61.99
N ASP A 713 -37.99 14.68 62.68
CA ASP A 713 -38.28 14.41 64.09
C ASP A 713 -39.05 13.10 64.25
N ARG A 714 -40.03 12.87 63.37
CA ARG A 714 -40.76 11.60 63.29
C ARG A 714 -39.85 10.44 62.91
N ALA A 715 -38.90 10.66 62.00
CA ALA A 715 -37.94 9.64 61.60
C ALA A 715 -37.00 9.26 62.76
N LEU A 716 -36.45 10.24 63.47
CA LEU A 716 -35.59 10.02 64.65
C LEU A 716 -36.36 9.31 65.76
N ALA A 717 -37.60 9.73 66.04
CA ALA A 717 -38.46 9.09 67.02
C ALA A 717 -38.83 7.65 66.61
N TRP A 718 -39.02 7.38 65.32
CA TRP A 718 -39.18 6.02 64.80
C TRP A 718 -37.94 5.18 65.07
N LEU A 719 -36.75 5.67 64.71
CA LEU A 719 -35.50 4.93 64.91
C LEU A 719 -35.26 4.63 66.40
N ALA A 720 -35.47 5.61 67.27
CA ALA A 720 -35.33 5.45 68.72
C ALA A 720 -36.28 4.39 69.28
N ARG A 721 -37.57 4.43 68.89
CA ARG A 721 -38.55 3.42 69.28
C ARG A 721 -38.24 2.03 68.75
N SER A 722 -37.83 1.92 67.48
CA SER A 722 -37.47 0.64 66.85
C SER A 722 -36.25 -0.02 67.51
N LEU A 723 -35.39 0.78 68.13
CA LEU A 723 -34.20 0.31 68.85
C LEU A 723 -34.43 0.13 70.36
N GLY A 724 -35.61 0.49 70.88
CA GLY A 724 -35.95 0.41 72.30
C GLY A 724 -35.16 1.39 73.17
N LEU A 725 -34.77 2.54 72.61
CA LEU A 725 -34.08 3.57 73.39
C LEU A 725 -35.05 4.21 74.41
N PRO A 726 -34.60 4.56 75.63
CA PRO A 726 -35.39 5.37 76.56
C PRO A 726 -35.79 6.70 75.89
N ASP A 727 -36.78 7.43 76.41
CA ASP A 727 -37.31 8.66 75.80
C ASP A 727 -36.25 9.78 75.77
N VAL A 728 -35.30 9.65 74.84
CA VAL A 728 -34.28 10.64 74.51
C VAL A 728 -35.04 11.69 73.71
N GLY A 729 -35.19 12.89 74.29
CA GLY A 729 -35.81 14.01 73.60
C GLY A 729 -35.30 14.10 72.16
N VAL A 730 -36.23 14.29 71.21
CA VAL A 730 -36.09 14.07 69.75
C VAL A 730 -34.97 14.93 69.14
N SER A 731 -33.73 14.55 69.40
CA SER A 731 -32.51 15.24 69.02
C SER A 731 -31.53 14.22 68.44
N GLU A 732 -30.86 14.58 67.35
CA GLU A 732 -29.90 13.70 66.68
C GLU A 732 -28.81 13.19 67.64
N GLU A 733 -28.28 14.08 68.48
CA GLU A 733 -27.23 13.78 69.46
C GLU A 733 -27.69 12.78 70.52
N GLY A 734 -28.92 12.94 71.02
CA GLY A 734 -29.51 12.02 71.99
C GLY A 734 -29.70 10.62 71.40
N VAL A 735 -30.21 10.52 70.17
CA VAL A 735 -30.37 9.24 69.48
C VAL A 735 -29.02 8.58 69.21
N VAL A 736 -28.00 9.33 68.76
CA VAL A 736 -26.63 8.80 68.57
C VAL A 736 -26.06 8.26 69.87
N ALA A 737 -26.15 9.02 70.97
CA ALA A 737 -25.66 8.59 72.27
C ALA A 737 -26.38 7.31 72.76
N GLY A 738 -27.70 7.23 72.55
CA GLY A 738 -28.49 6.05 72.88
C GLY A 738 -28.09 4.81 72.06
N ILE A 739 -27.86 4.97 70.76
CA ILE A 739 -27.40 3.86 69.89
C ILE A 739 -26.00 3.40 70.32
N LEU A 740 -25.07 4.32 70.58
CA LEU A 740 -23.72 3.99 71.02
C LEU A 740 -23.68 3.31 72.39
N ALA A 741 -24.71 3.48 73.23
CA ALA A 741 -24.83 2.76 74.50
C ALA A 741 -25.28 1.30 74.34
N LEU A 742 -25.88 0.93 73.20
CA LEU A 742 -26.27 -0.46 72.91
C LEU A 742 -25.03 -1.35 72.72
N PRO A 743 -25.14 -2.67 72.98
CA PRO A 743 -24.10 -3.61 72.60
C PRO A 743 -23.82 -3.52 71.08
N PRO A 744 -22.58 -3.79 70.61
CA PRO A 744 -22.29 -3.84 69.18
C PRO A 744 -23.25 -4.80 68.46
N SER A 745 -24.05 -4.27 67.54
CA SER A 745 -25.11 -5.00 66.86
C SER A 745 -25.06 -4.77 65.36
N VAL A 746 -25.80 -5.62 64.64
CA VAL A 746 -26.01 -5.52 63.19
C VAL A 746 -27.45 -5.13 62.97
N PHE A 747 -27.66 -3.94 62.40
CA PHE A 747 -28.97 -3.40 62.11
C PHE A 747 -29.29 -3.61 60.64
N VAL A 748 -30.42 -4.26 60.37
CA VAL A 748 -30.94 -4.44 59.02
C VAL A 748 -32.14 -3.52 58.85
N VAL A 749 -32.02 -2.54 57.97
CA VAL A 749 -33.10 -1.58 57.67
C VAL A 749 -33.52 -1.78 56.22
N ASP A 750 -34.70 -2.34 55.98
CA ASP A 750 -35.23 -2.45 54.62
C ASP A 750 -36.12 -1.26 54.26
N ASP A 751 -36.25 -1.00 52.96
CA ASP A 751 -37.07 0.06 52.37
C ASP A 751 -36.74 1.49 52.84
N LEU A 752 -35.45 1.81 52.93
CA LEU A 752 -35.00 3.14 53.35
C LEU A 752 -35.56 4.25 52.45
N GLN A 753 -35.90 3.95 51.19
CA GLN A 753 -36.55 4.90 50.27
C GLN A 753 -37.88 5.49 50.81
N ARG A 754 -38.48 4.89 51.83
CA ARG A 754 -39.66 5.43 52.55
C ARG A 754 -39.34 6.66 53.40
N LEU A 755 -38.07 7.01 53.61
CA LEU A 755 -37.64 8.24 54.28
C LEU A 755 -37.42 9.43 53.33
N ALA A 756 -37.61 9.22 52.03
CA ALA A 756 -37.35 10.21 51.00
C ALA A 756 -38.61 10.45 50.15
N LEU A 757 -38.94 11.72 49.93
CA LEU A 757 -40.00 12.17 49.03
C LEU A 757 -39.43 13.23 48.09
N ARG A 758 -39.77 13.18 46.80
CA ARG A 758 -39.30 14.13 45.78
C ARG A 758 -40.08 15.45 45.86
N THR A 759 -39.95 16.13 46.99
CA THR A 759 -40.55 17.43 47.28
C THR A 759 -39.50 18.34 47.92
N VAL A 760 -39.76 19.65 47.98
CA VAL A 760 -38.83 20.59 48.62
C VAL A 760 -38.72 20.26 50.10
N GLY A 761 -37.52 19.88 50.55
CA GLY A 761 -37.29 19.43 51.93
C GLY A 761 -37.68 17.96 52.20
N GLY A 762 -38.19 17.23 51.21
CA GLY A 762 -38.64 15.83 51.35
C GLY A 762 -37.52 14.81 51.61
N PHE A 763 -36.26 15.23 51.65
CA PHE A 763 -35.09 14.38 51.95
C PHE A 763 -34.54 14.57 53.37
N ARG A 764 -35.12 15.48 54.17
CA ARG A 764 -34.59 15.82 55.50
C ARG A 764 -34.59 14.63 56.46
N ALA A 765 -35.66 13.82 56.47
CA ALA A 765 -35.72 12.59 57.25
C ALA A 765 -34.61 11.59 56.89
N MET A 766 -34.46 11.28 55.59
CA MET A 766 -33.36 10.43 55.11
C MET A 766 -31.99 10.98 55.53
N HIS A 767 -31.76 12.28 55.35
CA HIS A 767 -30.49 12.91 55.71
C HIS A 767 -30.18 12.80 57.21
N GLY A 768 -31.16 13.10 58.08
CA GLY A 768 -31.01 12.97 59.53
C GLY A 768 -30.71 11.53 59.97
N ILE A 769 -31.45 10.56 59.42
CA ILE A 769 -31.25 9.14 59.71
C ILE A 769 -29.86 8.65 59.26
N LEU A 770 -29.43 9.01 58.05
CA LEU A 770 -28.10 8.65 57.57
C LEU A 770 -26.98 9.26 58.42
N ARG A 771 -27.15 10.50 58.92
CA ARG A 771 -26.17 11.12 59.84
C ARG A 771 -26.07 10.36 61.16
N VAL A 772 -27.21 9.98 61.74
CA VAL A 772 -27.25 9.18 62.97
C VAL A 772 -26.58 7.81 62.76
N MET A 773 -26.93 7.12 61.68
CA MET A 773 -26.34 5.81 61.34
C MET A 773 -24.83 5.91 61.10
N GLN A 774 -24.39 6.96 60.39
CA GLN A 774 -22.99 7.21 60.12
C GLN A 774 -22.19 7.46 61.41
N ALA A 775 -22.73 8.26 62.34
CA ALA A 775 -22.11 8.53 63.64
C ALA A 775 -21.97 7.25 64.49
N ALA A 776 -22.88 6.28 64.33
CA ALA A 776 -22.83 4.99 65.01
C ALA A 776 -22.09 3.88 64.23
N SER A 777 -21.58 4.17 63.03
CA SER A 777 -21.11 3.15 62.06
C SER A 777 -19.74 2.51 62.37
N GLU A 778 -19.01 3.02 63.35
CA GLU A 778 -17.75 2.39 63.82
C GLU A 778 -18.02 1.22 64.77
N ARG A 779 -19.09 1.31 65.58
CA ARG A 779 -19.48 0.27 66.53
C ARG A 779 -20.50 -0.71 65.95
N HIS A 780 -21.44 -0.21 65.16
CA HIS A 780 -22.56 -0.98 64.60
C HIS A 780 -22.43 -1.14 63.08
N LEU A 781 -22.92 -2.27 62.56
CA LEU A 781 -23.06 -2.50 61.13
C LEU A 781 -24.49 -2.24 60.71
N TRP A 782 -24.68 -1.45 59.65
CA TRP A 782 -25.97 -1.16 59.04
C TRP A 782 -26.02 -1.79 57.66
N ILE A 783 -26.97 -2.68 57.44
CA ILE A 783 -27.30 -3.24 56.12
C ILE A 783 -28.62 -2.63 55.69
N CYS A 784 -28.59 -1.87 54.60
CA CYS A 784 -29.73 -1.06 54.17
C CYS A 784 -30.25 -1.49 52.81
N GLY A 785 -31.53 -1.85 52.72
CA GLY A 785 -32.19 -2.09 51.45
C GLY A 785 -32.75 -0.80 50.86
N ILE A 786 -32.41 -0.51 49.60
CA ILE A 786 -32.87 0.69 48.90
C ILE A 786 -33.36 0.33 47.50
N HIS A 787 -34.50 0.89 47.10
CA HIS A 787 -35.04 0.74 45.75
C HIS A 787 -34.11 1.35 44.69
N GLY A 788 -33.89 0.62 43.59
CA GLY A 788 -32.94 0.97 42.53
C GLY A 788 -33.21 2.35 41.90
N ALA A 789 -34.46 2.63 41.54
CA ALA A 789 -34.84 3.92 40.97
C ALA A 789 -34.60 5.09 41.95
N THR A 790 -34.93 4.90 43.23
CA THR A 790 -34.71 5.91 44.27
C THR A 790 -33.21 6.16 44.44
N TRP A 791 -32.39 5.10 44.48
CA TRP A 791 -30.93 5.25 44.59
C TRP A 791 -30.36 6.04 43.42
N GLY A 792 -30.76 5.71 42.18
CA GLY A 792 -30.33 6.43 40.98
C GLY A 792 -30.69 7.91 41.04
N PHE A 793 -31.91 8.21 41.46
CA PHE A 793 -32.35 9.59 41.67
C PHE A 793 -31.55 10.31 42.76
N LEU A 794 -31.37 9.70 43.94
CA LEU A 794 -30.62 10.26 45.06
C LEU A 794 -29.14 10.50 44.71
N ALA A 795 -28.53 9.61 43.93
CA ALA A 795 -27.16 9.76 43.45
C ALA A 795 -27.00 10.97 42.51
N GLY A 796 -28.04 11.34 41.77
CA GLY A 796 -28.04 12.53 40.92
C GLY A 796 -28.11 13.85 41.69
N ILE A 797 -28.63 13.85 42.93
CA ILE A 797 -28.82 15.05 43.77
C ILE A 797 -27.79 15.13 44.91
N THR A 798 -26.51 15.02 44.55
CA THR A 798 -25.35 14.88 45.48
C THR A 798 -25.26 15.91 46.60
N SER A 799 -25.89 17.09 46.46
CA SER A 799 -25.90 18.14 47.49
C SER A 799 -26.87 17.90 48.66
N SER A 800 -27.87 17.03 48.49
CA SER A 800 -29.00 16.92 49.45
C SER A 800 -28.93 15.68 50.34
N VAL A 801 -28.27 14.61 49.90
CA VAL A 801 -28.15 13.34 50.65
C VAL A 801 -26.73 12.78 50.49
N ASN A 802 -26.02 12.58 51.60
CA ASN A 802 -24.66 12.04 51.58
C ASN A 802 -24.65 10.51 51.41
N LEU A 803 -24.84 10.02 50.18
CA LEU A 803 -24.71 8.60 49.86
C LEU A 803 -23.27 8.08 49.99
N GLY A 804 -22.26 8.98 50.04
CA GLY A 804 -20.86 8.61 50.30
C GLY A 804 -20.61 8.10 51.71
N ALA A 805 -21.60 8.17 52.60
CA ALA A 805 -21.55 7.59 53.92
C ALA A 805 -21.57 6.04 53.87
N PHE A 806 -22.12 5.44 52.81
CA PHE A 806 -22.05 3.99 52.59
C PHE A 806 -20.64 3.57 52.15
N ARG A 807 -20.11 2.51 52.77
CA ARG A 807 -18.83 1.89 52.39
C ARG A 807 -18.89 1.27 51.01
N GLY A 808 -20.04 0.68 50.68
CA GLY A 808 -20.30 0.06 49.40
C GLY A 808 -21.79 -0.03 49.12
N ALA A 809 -22.14 -0.02 47.84
CA ALA A 809 -23.49 -0.25 47.35
C ALA A 809 -23.48 -1.46 46.41
N ILE A 810 -24.11 -2.55 46.84
CA ILE A 810 -24.25 -3.78 46.06
C ILE A 810 -25.49 -3.60 45.19
N LYS A 811 -25.28 -3.28 43.91
CA LYS A 811 -26.35 -3.08 42.94
C LYS A 811 -26.69 -4.40 42.27
N LEU A 812 -27.93 -4.86 42.43
CA LEU A 812 -28.42 -6.09 41.78
C LEU A 812 -28.83 -5.76 40.35
N SER A 813 -28.22 -6.43 39.37
CA SER A 813 -28.62 -6.34 37.97
C SER A 813 -29.69 -7.38 37.60
N GLY A 814 -30.32 -7.24 36.43
CA GLY A 814 -31.15 -8.31 35.87
C GLY A 814 -30.33 -9.59 35.63
N LEU A 815 -30.95 -10.76 35.80
CA LEU A 815 -30.32 -12.04 35.49
C LEU A 815 -29.99 -12.16 34.00
N SER A 816 -28.85 -12.77 33.71
CA SER A 816 -28.47 -13.13 32.34
C SER A 816 -29.40 -14.22 31.79
N SER A 817 -29.40 -14.40 30.46
CA SER A 817 -30.22 -15.44 29.83
C SER A 817 -29.89 -16.86 30.31
N THR A 818 -28.63 -17.12 30.66
CA THR A 818 -28.20 -18.43 31.17
C THR A 818 -28.59 -18.62 32.62
N ALA A 819 -28.39 -17.60 33.47
CA ALA A 819 -28.77 -17.64 34.88
C ALA A 819 -30.30 -17.76 35.04
N LEU A 820 -31.06 -16.99 34.25
CA LEU A 820 -32.53 -17.07 34.27
C LEU A 820 -33.03 -18.42 33.78
N ARG A 821 -32.46 -18.97 32.69
CA ARG A 821 -32.78 -20.31 32.20
C ARG A 821 -32.54 -21.36 33.27
N SER A 822 -31.33 -21.37 33.84
CA SER A 822 -30.95 -22.31 34.90
C SER A 822 -31.91 -22.23 36.09
N TRP A 823 -32.20 -21.02 36.58
CA TRP A 823 -33.07 -20.81 37.73
C TRP A 823 -34.52 -21.25 37.46
N VAL A 824 -35.10 -20.89 36.32
CA VAL A 824 -36.46 -21.29 35.96
C VAL A 824 -36.56 -22.81 35.78
N THR A 825 -35.61 -23.41 35.06
CA THR A 825 -35.59 -24.88 34.86
C THR A 825 -35.47 -25.61 36.20
N GLN A 826 -34.53 -25.20 37.06
CA GLN A 826 -34.37 -25.80 38.38
C GLN A 826 -35.62 -25.66 39.25
N ARG A 827 -36.34 -24.53 39.16
CA ARG A 827 -37.57 -24.28 39.92
C ARG A 827 -38.75 -25.13 39.44
N ILE A 828 -38.85 -25.38 38.14
CA ILE A 828 -39.84 -26.29 37.54
C ILE A 828 -39.50 -27.74 37.89
N ASP A 829 -38.22 -28.12 37.80
CA ASP A 829 -37.73 -29.46 38.16
C ASP A 829 -37.96 -29.75 39.64
N ALA A 830 -37.74 -28.77 40.53
CA ALA A 830 -38.02 -28.87 41.96
C ALA A 830 -39.51 -29.06 42.29
N ALA A 831 -40.42 -28.63 41.39
CA ALA A 831 -41.84 -28.90 41.49
C ALA A 831 -42.24 -30.29 40.92
N GLY A 832 -41.29 -31.05 40.37
CA GLY A 832 -41.51 -32.38 39.80
C GLY A 832 -41.94 -32.42 38.34
N TYR A 833 -41.81 -31.31 37.60
CA TYR A 833 -42.21 -31.19 36.19
C TYR A 833 -40.99 -30.93 35.30
N ARG A 834 -41.11 -31.22 33.99
CA ARG A 834 -40.12 -30.83 32.97
C ARG A 834 -40.69 -29.81 32.00
N LEU A 835 -39.87 -28.84 31.59
CA LEU A 835 -40.25 -27.83 30.61
C LEU A 835 -39.97 -28.29 29.17
N CYS A 836 -40.99 -28.30 28.33
CA CYS A 836 -40.92 -28.66 26.91
C CYS A 836 -41.27 -27.46 26.01
N PHE A 837 -40.79 -27.44 24.77
CA PHE A 837 -41.01 -26.34 23.81
C PHE A 837 -41.81 -26.75 22.57
N ASP A 838 -42.44 -27.93 22.59
CA ASP A 838 -43.21 -28.47 21.47
C ASP A 838 -44.37 -27.55 21.04
N ALA A 839 -44.97 -26.84 22.00
CA ALA A 839 -46.10 -25.94 21.74
C ALA A 839 -45.71 -24.66 20.96
N LEU A 840 -44.42 -24.41 20.71
CA LEU A 840 -43.93 -23.29 19.90
C LEU A 840 -43.73 -23.64 18.42
N LEU A 841 -43.97 -24.90 18.03
CA LEU A 841 -43.75 -25.38 16.67
C LEU A 841 -45.06 -25.47 15.87
N PRO A 842 -45.03 -25.18 14.56
CA PRO A 842 -46.14 -25.51 13.67
C PRO A 842 -46.40 -27.02 13.65
N THR A 843 -47.66 -27.42 13.49
CA THR A 843 -48.08 -28.83 13.44
C THR A 843 -47.48 -29.61 12.25
N ASP A 844 -47.04 -28.91 11.19
CA ASP A 844 -46.61 -29.49 9.90
C ASP A 844 -45.08 -29.67 9.73
N VAL A 845 -44.29 -29.61 10.81
CA VAL A 845 -42.82 -29.73 10.71
C VAL A 845 -42.39 -31.21 10.53
N ALA A 846 -41.66 -31.50 9.46
CA ALA A 846 -41.11 -32.84 9.19
C ALA A 846 -40.16 -33.34 10.30
N VAL A 847 -40.27 -34.63 10.65
CA VAL A 847 -39.61 -35.29 11.80
C VAL A 847 -38.09 -35.02 11.91
N PRO A 848 -37.27 -35.09 10.84
CA PRO A 848 -35.82 -34.86 10.96
C PRO A 848 -35.43 -33.41 11.26
N ALA A 849 -36.32 -32.45 11.00
CA ALA A 849 -36.10 -31.02 11.25
C ALA A 849 -36.67 -30.57 12.60
N ARG A 850 -37.43 -31.43 13.29
CA ARG A 850 -38.16 -31.09 14.52
C ARG A 850 -37.22 -30.81 15.67
N ASP A 851 -36.21 -31.64 15.92
CA ASP A 851 -35.28 -31.45 17.05
C ASP A 851 -34.47 -30.15 16.93
N GLN A 852 -34.01 -29.83 15.71
CA GLN A 852 -33.33 -28.55 15.46
C GLN A 852 -34.29 -27.36 15.61
N ALA A 853 -35.57 -27.52 15.25
CA ALA A 853 -36.57 -26.48 15.40
C ALA A 853 -36.94 -26.27 16.88
N ILE A 854 -37.03 -27.34 17.69
CA ILE A 854 -37.21 -27.28 19.16
C ILE A 854 -36.04 -26.51 19.79
N ALA A 855 -34.80 -26.90 19.50
CA ALA A 855 -33.62 -26.23 20.06
C ALA A 855 -33.57 -24.73 19.69
N ARG A 856 -33.98 -24.38 18.47
CA ARG A 856 -34.08 -22.98 18.03
C ARG A 856 -35.21 -22.22 18.73
N ALA A 857 -36.38 -22.85 18.91
CA ALA A 857 -37.53 -22.28 19.59
C ALA A 857 -37.23 -22.03 21.08
N GLU A 858 -36.57 -22.99 21.73
CA GLU A 858 -36.09 -22.87 23.11
C GLU A 858 -35.18 -21.63 23.26
N VAL A 859 -34.14 -21.52 22.44
CA VAL A 859 -33.21 -20.38 22.49
C VAL A 859 -33.93 -19.05 22.25
N ALA A 860 -34.89 -19.01 21.32
CA ALA A 860 -35.68 -17.81 21.05
C ALA A 860 -36.60 -17.46 22.25
N TRP A 861 -37.24 -18.45 22.86
CA TRP A 861 -38.16 -18.25 23.98
C TRP A 861 -37.46 -17.71 25.22
N TRP A 862 -36.31 -18.28 25.61
CA TRP A 862 -35.52 -17.75 26.73
C TRP A 862 -35.08 -16.31 26.50
N ARG A 863 -34.72 -15.95 25.26
CA ARG A 863 -34.38 -14.56 24.90
C ARG A 863 -35.57 -13.64 25.06
N LEU A 864 -36.75 -14.05 24.62
CA LEU A 864 -37.97 -13.28 24.80
C LEU A 864 -38.32 -13.12 26.28
N LEU A 865 -38.10 -14.15 27.10
CA LEU A 865 -38.35 -14.08 28.54
C LEU A 865 -37.45 -13.04 29.21
N VAL A 866 -36.16 -13.04 28.89
CA VAL A 866 -35.21 -12.03 29.40
C VAL A 866 -35.57 -10.62 28.92
N ASP A 867 -35.93 -10.45 27.65
CA ASP A 867 -36.33 -9.13 27.10
C ASP A 867 -37.64 -8.62 27.73
N ALA A 868 -38.62 -9.50 27.91
CA ALA A 868 -39.90 -9.17 28.51
C ALA A 868 -39.76 -8.82 30.00
N SER A 869 -38.98 -9.60 30.76
CA SER A 869 -38.76 -9.40 32.19
C SER A 869 -37.64 -8.40 32.54
N ARG A 870 -36.81 -8.02 31.56
CA ARG A 870 -35.52 -7.35 31.77
C ARG A 870 -34.60 -8.09 32.74
N GLY A 871 -34.72 -9.42 32.80
CA GLY A 871 -33.98 -10.27 33.73
C GLY A 871 -34.44 -10.19 35.18
N ASN A 872 -35.59 -9.56 35.47
CA ASN A 872 -36.16 -9.54 36.81
C ASN A 872 -36.77 -10.93 37.15
N PRO A 873 -36.29 -11.64 38.18
CA PRO A 873 -36.75 -12.98 38.54
C PRO A 873 -38.24 -13.07 38.84
N GLU A 874 -38.81 -12.11 39.59
CA GLU A 874 -40.23 -12.13 39.96
C GLU A 874 -41.10 -11.99 38.70
N ILE A 875 -40.80 -11.00 37.85
CA ILE A 875 -41.54 -10.74 36.62
C ILE A 875 -41.38 -11.90 35.63
N ALA A 876 -40.16 -12.41 35.48
CA ALA A 876 -39.88 -13.57 34.64
C ALA A 876 -40.71 -14.78 35.09
N TRP A 877 -40.77 -15.04 36.40
CA TRP A 877 -41.55 -16.15 36.92
C TRP A 877 -43.05 -16.00 36.66
N THR A 878 -43.60 -14.79 36.83
CA THR A 878 -45.00 -14.50 36.46
C THR A 878 -45.25 -14.79 34.98
N TYR A 879 -44.37 -14.33 34.08
CA TYR A 879 -44.51 -14.61 32.66
C TYR A 879 -44.36 -16.09 32.30
N VAL A 880 -43.47 -16.81 32.99
CA VAL A 880 -43.36 -18.27 32.84
C VAL A 880 -44.70 -18.90 33.20
N LEU A 881 -45.21 -18.69 34.41
CA LEU A 881 -46.46 -19.28 34.90
C LEU A 881 -47.68 -18.97 34.02
N ASP A 882 -47.73 -17.79 33.40
CA ASP A 882 -48.81 -17.40 32.48
C ASP A 882 -48.64 -17.95 31.05
N SER A 883 -47.43 -18.40 30.71
CA SER A 883 -47.11 -18.99 29.40
C SER A 883 -47.12 -20.51 29.37
N LEU A 884 -47.22 -21.19 30.53
CA LEU A 884 -47.28 -22.65 30.58
C LEU A 884 -48.63 -23.19 30.12
N CYS A 885 -48.60 -24.27 29.35
CA CYS A 885 -49.77 -25.06 28.96
C CYS A 885 -49.53 -26.56 29.21
N CYS A 886 -50.61 -27.34 29.23
CA CYS A 886 -50.51 -28.79 29.36
C CYS A 886 -49.74 -29.39 28.19
N ALA A 887 -48.71 -30.19 28.49
CA ALA A 887 -48.06 -31.04 27.50
C ALA A 887 -48.81 -32.37 27.37
N SER A 888 -48.42 -33.19 26.39
CA SER A 888 -49.01 -34.52 26.16
C SER A 888 -48.68 -35.53 27.26
N ASP A 889 -47.59 -35.32 28.01
CA ASP A 889 -47.17 -36.16 29.14
C ASP A 889 -47.49 -35.47 30.49
N ALA A 890 -48.02 -36.26 31.44
CA ALA A 890 -48.54 -35.82 32.73
C ALA A 890 -47.49 -35.19 33.66
N ARG A 891 -46.19 -35.44 33.44
CA ARG A 891 -45.07 -34.82 34.19
C ARG A 891 -44.31 -33.76 33.38
N SER A 892 -44.89 -33.27 32.30
CA SER A 892 -44.30 -32.22 31.49
C SER A 892 -45.24 -31.02 31.32
N VAL A 893 -44.66 -29.84 31.25
CA VAL A 893 -45.36 -28.59 30.96
C VAL A 893 -44.75 -27.98 29.70
N SER A 894 -45.59 -27.54 28.78
CA SER A 894 -45.14 -26.95 27.53
C SER A 894 -45.11 -25.43 27.65
N ALA A 895 -44.04 -24.81 27.19
CA ALA A 895 -43.92 -23.37 27.06
C ALA A 895 -44.69 -22.89 25.83
N ALA A 896 -45.66 -21.98 26.03
CA ALA A 896 -46.31 -21.26 24.95
C ALA A 896 -45.69 -19.87 24.77
N MET A 897 -46.17 -19.13 23.75
CA MET A 897 -45.74 -17.76 23.50
C MET A 897 -46.03 -16.87 24.72
N LEU A 898 -45.01 -16.10 25.15
CA LEU A 898 -45.10 -15.21 26.30
C LEU A 898 -46.15 -14.12 26.08
N ARG A 899 -46.93 -13.84 27.13
CA ARG A 899 -47.94 -12.77 27.15
C ARG A 899 -47.43 -11.58 27.96
N ALA A 900 -46.52 -10.81 27.36
CA ALA A 900 -46.14 -9.52 27.92
C ALA A 900 -47.16 -8.45 27.49
N PRO A 901 -47.57 -7.53 28.38
CA PRO A 901 -48.44 -6.43 28.00
C PRO A 901 -47.81 -5.59 26.88
N PRO A 902 -48.52 -5.29 25.79
CA PRO A 902 -47.95 -4.53 24.69
C PRO A 902 -47.77 -3.07 25.11
N PRO A 903 -46.60 -2.46 24.84
CA PRO A 903 -46.31 -1.07 25.22
C PRO A 903 -47.23 -0.06 24.50
N SER A 904 -47.87 -0.45 23.39
CA SER A 904 -48.83 0.38 22.64
C SER A 904 -50.06 0.77 23.45
N VAL A 905 -50.39 0.04 24.52
CA VAL A 905 -51.48 0.42 25.43
C VAL A 905 -51.09 1.63 26.28
N LEU A 906 -49.80 1.83 26.55
CA LEU A 906 -49.29 2.96 27.33
C LEU A 906 -49.01 4.19 26.45
N GLU A 907 -48.80 4.03 25.14
CA GLU A 907 -48.50 5.14 24.22
C GLU A 907 -49.53 6.29 24.22
N PRO A 908 -50.86 6.03 24.23
CA PRO A 908 -51.89 7.07 24.21
C PRO A 908 -52.20 7.68 25.59
N LEU A 909 -51.44 7.35 26.64
CA LEU A 909 -51.70 7.91 27.97
C LEU A 909 -51.46 9.43 28.01
N PRO A 910 -52.27 10.20 28.76
CA PRO A 910 -52.01 11.60 29.07
C PRO A 910 -50.69 11.81 29.82
N ASP A 911 -50.12 13.02 29.73
CA ASP A 911 -48.87 13.36 30.41
C ASP A 911 -48.97 13.22 31.95
N LEU A 912 -50.12 13.57 32.53
CA LEU A 912 -50.36 13.40 33.98
C LEU A 912 -50.21 11.94 34.42
N ASP A 913 -50.70 11.00 33.62
CA ASP A 913 -50.58 9.57 33.92
C ASP A 913 -49.11 9.12 33.88
N PHE A 914 -48.32 9.62 32.92
CA PHE A 914 -46.88 9.38 32.90
C PHE A 914 -46.15 10.00 34.10
N PHE A 915 -46.56 11.18 34.55
CA PHE A 915 -46.02 11.79 35.76
C PHE A 915 -46.34 10.96 37.02
N VAL A 916 -47.58 10.48 37.14
CA VAL A 916 -47.99 9.56 38.23
C VAL A 916 -47.16 8.28 38.19
N LEU A 917 -47.04 7.63 37.02
CA LEU A 917 -46.22 6.43 36.86
C LEU A 917 -44.75 6.71 37.21
N THR A 918 -44.21 7.87 36.83
CA THR A 918 -42.83 8.26 37.15
C THR A 918 -42.63 8.43 38.66
N ALA A 919 -43.57 9.08 39.35
CA ALA A 919 -43.53 9.24 40.79
C ALA A 919 -43.52 7.88 41.49
N ILE A 920 -44.39 6.96 41.07
CA ILE A 920 -44.46 5.60 41.62
C ILE A 920 -43.18 4.81 41.30
N VAL A 921 -42.65 4.89 40.07
CA VAL A 921 -41.39 4.21 39.71
C VAL A 921 -40.23 4.70 40.57
N VAL A 922 -40.11 6.01 40.82
CA VAL A 922 -39.00 6.56 41.63
C VAL A 922 -39.13 6.20 43.11
N HIS A 923 -40.34 6.10 43.64
CA HIS A 923 -40.59 5.89 45.06
C HIS A 923 -41.05 4.47 45.45
N ASP A 924 -41.14 3.56 44.49
CA ASP A 924 -41.73 2.19 44.53
C ASP A 924 -43.25 2.17 44.83
N GLU A 925 -43.67 2.85 45.90
CA GLU A 925 -45.05 2.89 46.37
C GLU A 925 -45.38 4.29 46.93
N LEU A 926 -46.54 4.84 46.54
CA LEU A 926 -47.00 6.16 47.00
C LEU A 926 -48.51 6.20 47.22
N ASP A 927 -48.92 6.85 48.30
CA ASP A 927 -50.31 7.24 48.52
C ASP A 927 -50.72 8.40 47.61
N THR A 928 -52.02 8.52 47.34
CA THR A 928 -52.55 9.58 46.47
C THR A 928 -52.13 10.98 46.91
N ASP A 929 -52.13 11.25 48.22
CA ASP A 929 -51.73 12.55 48.77
C ASP A 929 -50.24 12.81 48.54
N ALA A 930 -49.40 11.80 48.72
CA ALA A 930 -47.96 11.89 48.46
C ALA A 930 -47.65 12.06 46.95
N ILE A 931 -48.43 11.43 46.07
CA ILE A 931 -48.32 11.65 44.62
C ILE A 931 -48.68 13.10 44.28
N ALA A 932 -49.77 13.64 44.84
CA ALA A 932 -50.17 15.03 44.64
C ALA A 932 -49.10 16.01 45.12
N GLU A 933 -48.45 15.72 46.26
CA GLU A 933 -47.33 16.50 46.79
C GLU A 933 -46.11 16.47 45.86
N VAL A 934 -45.69 15.27 45.41
CA VAL A 934 -44.54 15.08 44.51
C VAL A 934 -44.75 15.76 43.15
N LEU A 935 -45.95 15.69 42.61
CA LEU A 935 -46.29 16.28 41.31
C LEU A 935 -46.67 17.76 41.41
N ASN A 936 -46.86 18.29 42.62
CA ASN A 936 -47.45 19.60 42.88
C ASN A 936 -48.74 19.82 42.07
N ALA A 937 -49.62 18.81 42.10
CA ALA A 937 -50.85 18.74 41.30
C ALA A 937 -52.10 18.64 42.19
N PRO A 938 -53.29 19.10 41.73
CA PRO A 938 -54.53 18.98 42.49
C PRO A 938 -54.88 17.51 42.78
N LEU A 939 -55.25 17.23 44.03
CA LEU A 939 -55.57 15.87 44.49
C LEU A 939 -56.65 15.19 43.63
N SER A 940 -57.65 15.94 43.17
CA SER A 940 -58.72 15.42 42.31
C SER A 940 -58.20 14.88 40.96
N GLN A 941 -57.24 15.58 40.34
CA GLN A 941 -56.65 15.15 39.07
C GLN A 941 -55.79 13.90 39.25
N VAL A 942 -55.02 13.83 40.34
CA VAL A 942 -54.23 12.64 40.69
C VAL A 942 -55.13 11.44 40.97
N GLN A 943 -56.24 11.63 41.70
CA GLN A 943 -57.22 10.58 41.93
C GLN A 943 -57.82 10.05 40.62
N GLU A 944 -58.13 10.93 39.68
CA GLU A 944 -58.67 10.56 38.37
C GLU A 944 -57.63 9.76 37.55
N ALA A 945 -56.38 10.23 37.48
CA ALA A 945 -55.28 9.54 36.83
C ALA A 945 -55.01 8.15 37.45
N CYS A 946 -54.99 8.04 38.79
CA CYS A 946 -54.83 6.75 39.46
C CYS A 946 -55.98 5.78 39.16
N ARG A 947 -57.24 6.23 39.15
CA ARG A 947 -58.39 5.39 38.77
C ARG A 947 -58.36 4.98 37.30
N HIS A 948 -57.93 5.88 36.41
CA HIS A 948 -57.76 5.57 35.00
C HIS A 948 -56.71 4.47 34.80
N LEU A 949 -55.53 4.61 35.43
CA LEU A 949 -54.46 3.62 35.38
C LEU A 949 -54.81 2.29 36.07
N GLU A 950 -55.64 2.32 37.12
CA GLU A 950 -56.22 1.12 37.73
C GLU A 950 -57.19 0.42 36.78
N GLY A 951 -58.03 1.17 36.06
CA GLY A 951 -58.94 0.62 35.05
C GLY A 951 -58.24 -0.03 33.85
N LEU A 952 -56.96 0.28 33.64
CA LEU A 952 -56.09 -0.36 32.63
C LEU A 952 -55.26 -1.53 33.21
N ASP A 953 -55.49 -1.91 34.48
CA ASP A 953 -54.71 -2.91 35.24
C ASP A 953 -53.20 -2.58 35.32
N VAL A 954 -52.81 -1.31 35.11
CA VAL A 954 -51.41 -0.86 35.21
C VAL A 954 -51.04 -0.63 36.66
N LEU A 955 -51.95 -0.04 37.43
CA LEU A 955 -51.82 0.14 38.88
C LEU A 955 -52.67 -0.87 39.63
N LEU A 956 -52.14 -1.37 40.74
CA LEU A 956 -52.89 -2.16 41.70
C LEU A 956 -53.35 -1.23 42.82
N GLY A 957 -54.66 -0.96 42.90
CA GLY A 957 -55.25 -0.06 43.89
C GLY A 957 -55.75 -0.74 45.16
N ARG A 958 -55.64 0.01 46.28
CA ARG A 958 -56.41 -0.07 47.54
C ARG A 958 -56.48 -1.39 48.33
N ARG A 959 -55.88 -2.48 47.84
CA ARG A 959 -55.75 -3.78 48.56
C ARG A 959 -54.44 -3.93 49.32
N VAL A 960 -53.53 -2.96 49.20
CA VAL A 960 -52.25 -2.91 49.93
C VAL A 960 -52.38 -1.82 50.98
N GLU A 961 -51.97 -2.09 52.22
CA GLU A 961 -52.10 -1.16 53.35
C GLU A 961 -51.34 0.17 53.17
N HIS A 962 -50.56 0.35 52.09
CA HIS A 962 -49.52 1.38 51.97
C HIS A 962 -49.46 2.16 50.64
N GLY A 963 -50.47 2.09 49.78
CA GLY A 963 -50.63 3.02 48.64
C GLY A 963 -50.80 2.39 47.25
N TRP A 964 -50.54 3.19 46.21
CA TRP A 964 -50.58 2.77 44.81
C TRP A 964 -49.24 2.17 44.38
N ARG A 965 -49.32 1.07 43.61
CA ARG A 965 -48.16 0.37 43.04
C ARG A 965 -48.40 -0.04 41.60
N ILE A 966 -47.34 -0.15 40.82
CA ILE A 966 -47.40 -0.69 39.46
C ILE A 966 -47.49 -2.22 39.52
N ASP A 967 -48.37 -2.82 38.71
CA ASP A 967 -48.42 -4.26 38.55
C ASP A 967 -47.07 -4.77 38.00
N PRO A 968 -46.46 -5.82 38.61
CA PRO A 968 -45.16 -6.34 38.19
C PRO A 968 -45.07 -6.68 36.69
N ARG A 969 -46.18 -7.09 36.06
CA ARG A 969 -46.24 -7.39 34.61
C ARG A 969 -46.06 -6.13 33.76
N TRP A 970 -46.57 -4.99 34.22
CA TRP A 970 -46.46 -3.73 33.49
C TRP A 970 -45.13 -3.02 33.73
N TRP A 971 -44.43 -3.31 34.82
CA TRP A 971 -43.18 -2.64 35.20
C TRP A 971 -42.15 -2.50 34.06
N PRO A 972 -41.78 -3.55 33.30
CA PRO A 972 -40.76 -3.42 32.25
C PRO A 972 -41.23 -2.54 31.08
N ALA A 973 -42.54 -2.57 30.77
CA ALA A 973 -43.15 -1.76 29.73
C ALA A 973 -43.23 -0.29 30.16
N VAL A 974 -43.68 -0.02 31.39
CA VAL A 974 -43.74 1.33 31.97
C VAL A 974 -42.36 1.98 31.97
N VAL A 975 -41.35 1.34 32.55
CA VAL A 975 -39.98 1.91 32.61
C VAL A 975 -39.41 2.13 31.19
N ARG A 976 -39.76 1.29 30.21
CA ARG A 976 -39.33 1.47 28.81
C ARG A 976 -39.95 2.70 28.18
N VAL A 977 -41.27 2.86 28.29
CA VAL A 977 -42.01 3.99 27.72
C VAL A 977 -41.59 5.29 28.39
N LEU A 978 -41.45 5.31 29.72
CA LEU A 978 -40.99 6.49 30.47
C LEU A 978 -39.56 6.91 30.07
N ARG A 979 -38.65 5.97 29.84
CA ARG A 979 -37.30 6.28 29.33
C ARG A 979 -37.34 6.80 27.89
N GLN A 980 -38.14 6.17 27.03
CA GLN A 980 -38.27 6.57 25.61
C GLN A 980 -38.88 7.97 25.46
N LYS A 981 -39.85 8.33 26.31
CA LYS A 981 -40.47 9.65 26.35
C LYS A 981 -39.72 10.64 27.28
N HIS A 982 -38.55 10.28 27.78
CA HIS A 982 -37.70 11.11 28.64
C HIS A 982 -38.32 11.59 29.98
N PHE A 983 -39.35 10.92 30.48
CA PHE A 983 -39.88 11.17 31.83
C PHE A 983 -38.96 10.63 32.93
N LEU A 984 -38.11 9.66 32.60
CA LEU A 984 -37.20 9.02 33.53
C LEU A 984 -35.77 9.07 32.99
N TYR A 985 -34.92 9.87 33.64
CA TYR A 985 -33.48 9.91 33.41
C TYR A 985 -32.80 8.98 34.44
N MET A 986 -32.35 7.82 33.99
CA MET A 986 -31.50 6.92 34.76
C MET A 986 -30.44 6.36 33.82
N GLU A 987 -29.16 6.56 34.17
CA GLU A 987 -28.00 5.94 33.51
C GLU A 987 -27.94 4.42 33.74
#